data_AF-A0A1V5YXI4-F1
#
_entry.id   AF-A0A1V5YXI4-F1
#
_cell.length_a   1.000
_cell.length_b   1.000
_cell.length_c   1.000
_cell.angle_alpha   90.00
_cell.angle_beta   90.00
_cell.angle_gamma   90.00
#
_symmetry.space_group_name_H-M   'P 1'
#
loop_
_entity.id
_entity.type
_entity.pdbx_description
1 polymer ?
#
loop_
_entity_poly.entity_id
_entity_poly.type
_entity_poly.pdbx_seq_one_letter_code
_entity_poly.pdbx_strand_id
1 'polypeptide(L)'
;MNAFIRTLMAFTGFGFCICICALLTGCPEDSTARYGILQVVNDRTPTVVELYISPSDDDDLGDNLLDSRLPKGYLFEIYLSPGRWDIFTVDTNNEIRYALNVSVLKGQTRAVYLSGMTVYHDEEEEGESPDPHEGESGSDLSTGARTLQGKKPFAASLPDGTRLTLPAINLSGTLTSLTLSKEYSSPDLSATDIEPVSAVRIVSFDSFDPVRMGGRFADFTPSLTFPAADVAGQDPTTLTAVRVSDLLLGDDDLPGHISYLPVTKNAKGDYEITDFYFPDSIMSDLAQKKNVQKALRRPREIRYVLGTFKGSYNWKAQPQLERFFAAEDLPHKRTVWGNLTAEERNEEENKQIVNMVVLVHGHNEEEKEYGLNASAENPWYFAYKQDVWSPLYDYVLRTKEDILDCTAFYEFIYPTYKPIFTDTPGIPGGRLDQAFAREVNAEVESLLSMLPAGQELRLYIVAHSMGGLVARAGIQLFSANSHTAFQKLVTWGSPHMGGALVSMRYVLGAPGGIYRVGSEAYAATQPLGNIDNTLFALRRSIDQMQADTPGTRDLRYANSHTTTPYNLVLDQLFSMDISPAGDAALWHKYDLRSGTEIYNENLRLLNAEDSYRLSSKYHALFGVTSKRAQVELTWYYRPYVEGNEIAKGALVIPWLIEKAKDSYEGYTRGASDGAVNIASMIGAGVMGTRYSLGDVDHEEYYGAPTKDRFTRLDLAEKTLTSTFNALDIRPCTKTKLQIQSIAPSQGIIGCSVTIQGSGFQNAPRDSAGYIILNSDFFKTHKVTVGGVAAQLKDWNDNSITITVPEFSQKTGDVVVHAGKEKSNSKSFTSVLDVMIEKKFLRQEPTEAEIAALIAQGIIPDPPAYYYEWKAVVTSPAVMPLSFKWFENGQEYGTTAAVTVKSSTPGKEMKVEVKDSVGRSGTKSDLTGIADL
;
A
#
# COMPACT_ATOMS: atom_id res chain seq x y z
N MET A 1 32.55 0.12 -65.28
CA MET A 1 31.78 -1.09 -65.64
C MET A 1 31.55 -1.82 -64.33
N ASN A 2 30.44 -1.67 -63.61
CA ASN A 2 29.07 -1.49 -64.08
C ASN A 2 28.51 -0.09 -63.81
N ALA A 3 28.41 0.68 -64.88
CA ALA A 3 27.45 1.76 -64.99
C ALA A 3 26.20 1.16 -65.61
N PHE A 4 25.10 1.10 -64.87
CA PHE A 4 23.77 0.95 -65.45
C PHE A 4 22.74 1.55 -64.46
N ILE A 5 22.16 2.70 -64.86
CA ILE A 5 20.85 3.23 -64.42
C ILE A 5 20.88 3.86 -63.00
N ARG A 6 20.77 5.17 -62.73
CA ARG A 6 20.03 6.33 -63.31
C ARG A 6 18.52 6.10 -63.54
N THR A 7 17.72 6.80 -62.72
CA THR A 7 16.38 7.39 -62.99
C THR A 7 15.17 6.64 -62.43
N LEU A 8 14.46 7.22 -61.43
CA LEU A 8 13.18 7.92 -61.64
C LEU A 8 12.64 8.54 -60.33
N MET A 9 12.13 9.76 -60.46
CA MET A 9 11.48 10.60 -59.45
C MET A 9 10.09 10.08 -59.00
N ALA A 10 9.60 10.65 -57.89
CA ALA A 10 8.27 11.27 -57.74
C ALA A 10 7.25 10.65 -56.77
N PHE A 11 6.87 11.49 -55.80
CA PHE A 11 5.51 11.83 -55.32
C PHE A 11 4.64 10.83 -54.53
N THR A 12 3.93 11.43 -53.56
CA THR A 12 2.82 10.96 -52.71
C THR A 12 3.24 10.08 -51.52
N GLY A 13 2.89 10.34 -50.27
CA GLY A 13 1.83 11.18 -49.71
C GLY A 13 0.74 10.29 -49.10
N PHE A 14 0.70 10.25 -47.76
CA PHE A 14 -0.41 9.80 -46.91
C PHE A 14 -0.85 8.31 -46.95
N GLY A 15 -0.96 7.69 -45.77
CA GLY A 15 -1.80 6.51 -45.60
C GLY A 15 -1.44 5.58 -44.44
N PHE A 16 -2.21 5.68 -43.36
CA PHE A 16 -2.39 4.72 -42.27
C PHE A 16 -2.36 3.23 -42.70
N CYS A 17 -1.71 2.35 -41.93
CA CYS A 17 -2.35 1.17 -41.31
C CYS A 17 -1.38 0.32 -40.46
N ILE A 18 -1.87 -0.01 -39.27
CA ILE A 18 -1.38 -1.06 -38.36
C ILE A 18 -1.62 -2.43 -39.01
N CYS A 19 -0.65 -3.35 -38.91
CA CYS A 19 -0.95 -4.76 -38.65
C CYS A 19 0.26 -5.54 -38.12
N ILE A 20 -0.02 -6.25 -37.04
CA ILE A 20 0.78 -7.20 -36.29
C ILE A 20 0.84 -8.53 -37.06
N CYS A 21 2.01 -9.17 -37.15
CA CYS A 21 2.33 -10.46 -36.51
C CYS A 21 3.44 -11.25 -37.23
N ALA A 22 4.29 -11.85 -36.39
CA ALA A 22 5.48 -12.65 -36.64
C ALA A 22 5.30 -13.95 -37.45
N LEU A 23 6.46 -14.59 -37.71
CA LEU A 23 6.79 -16.01 -38.02
C LEU A 23 7.40 -16.15 -39.44
N LEU A 24 8.70 -16.45 -39.63
CA LEU A 24 9.46 -17.64 -39.24
C LEU A 24 10.95 -17.49 -39.63
N THR A 25 11.76 -18.40 -39.07
CA THR A 25 13.10 -18.89 -39.44
C THR A 25 14.32 -18.24 -38.77
N GLY A 26 15.19 -19.12 -38.26
CA GLY A 26 16.30 -18.79 -37.39
C GLY A 26 17.66 -18.61 -38.07
N CYS A 27 18.60 -18.21 -37.19
CA CYS A 27 20.03 -17.91 -37.35
C CYS A 27 20.36 -16.51 -37.93
N PRO A 28 21.41 -15.80 -37.44
CA PRO A 28 22.39 -16.15 -36.40
C PRO A 28 22.21 -15.31 -35.11
N GLU A 29 22.96 -15.62 -34.04
CA GLU A 29 23.21 -14.65 -32.96
C GLU A 29 23.77 -13.37 -33.60
N ASP A 30 22.93 -12.35 -33.69
CA ASP A 30 23.31 -11.11 -34.34
C ASP A 30 24.29 -10.36 -33.42
N SER A 31 25.53 -10.28 -33.87
CA SER A 31 26.63 -9.53 -33.24
C SER A 31 26.33 -8.04 -33.01
N THR A 32 25.19 -7.54 -33.50
CA THR A 32 24.67 -6.19 -33.26
C THR A 32 24.13 -6.00 -31.84
N ALA A 33 23.80 -7.07 -31.11
CA ALA A 33 23.26 -6.96 -29.76
C ALA A 33 24.27 -6.51 -28.69
N ARG A 34 25.57 -6.33 -28.99
CA ARG A 34 26.57 -5.88 -27.98
C ARG A 34 26.71 -4.36 -27.86
N TYR A 35 26.22 -3.60 -28.83
CA TYR A 35 26.44 -2.16 -28.94
C TYR A 35 25.09 -1.41 -29.01
N GLY A 36 25.11 -0.12 -28.70
CA GLY A 36 24.05 0.81 -29.10
C GLY A 36 24.48 1.60 -30.33
N ILE A 37 23.53 2.22 -31.02
CA ILE A 37 23.77 3.03 -32.21
C ILE A 37 23.60 4.50 -31.83
N LEU A 38 24.62 5.33 -32.05
CA LEU A 38 24.53 6.79 -31.91
C LEU A 38 24.47 7.43 -33.30
N GLN A 39 23.47 8.28 -33.51
CA GLN A 39 23.28 9.07 -34.73
C GLN A 39 23.47 10.56 -34.41
N VAL A 40 24.45 11.20 -35.03
CA VAL A 40 24.65 12.66 -34.96
C VAL A 40 24.06 13.28 -36.22
N VAL A 41 22.96 14.01 -36.06
CA VAL A 41 22.16 14.55 -37.17
C VAL A 41 22.47 16.04 -37.34
N ASN A 42 23.04 16.42 -38.49
CA ASN A 42 23.22 17.82 -38.84
C ASN A 42 21.90 18.42 -39.36
N ASP A 43 21.12 19.04 -38.48
CA ASP A 43 19.89 19.75 -38.83
C ASP A 43 20.07 21.25 -39.07
N ARG A 44 21.33 21.74 -39.06
CA ARG A 44 21.69 23.16 -39.19
C ARG A 44 22.42 23.46 -40.50
N THR A 45 22.41 24.73 -40.88
CA THR A 45 23.21 25.32 -41.97
C THR A 45 24.30 26.15 -41.33
N PRO A 46 25.33 25.51 -40.74
CA PRO A 46 26.53 25.18 -41.53
C PRO A 46 26.86 23.67 -41.60
N THR A 47 27.76 23.30 -42.52
CA THR A 47 28.20 21.91 -42.71
C THR A 47 29.21 21.54 -41.63
N VAL A 48 29.10 20.36 -41.01
CA VAL A 48 30.10 19.90 -40.02
C VAL A 48 31.33 19.38 -40.76
N VAL A 49 32.51 19.85 -40.33
CA VAL A 49 33.80 19.46 -40.88
C VAL A 49 34.57 18.52 -39.96
N GLU A 50 34.30 18.55 -38.66
CA GLU A 50 34.91 17.65 -37.67
C GLU A 50 33.86 17.14 -36.67
N LEU A 51 33.93 15.85 -36.30
CA LEU A 51 33.10 15.20 -35.29
C LEU A 51 33.99 14.35 -34.39
N TYR A 52 33.92 14.57 -33.10
CA TYR A 52 34.62 13.80 -32.08
C TYR A 52 33.60 13.16 -31.14
N ILE A 53 33.81 11.89 -30.77
CA ILE A 53 32.96 11.16 -29.84
C ILE A 53 33.86 10.36 -28.91
N SER A 54 33.82 10.68 -27.61
CA SER A 54 34.63 10.02 -26.57
C SER A 54 33.75 9.57 -25.39
N PRO A 55 34.18 8.56 -24.60
CA PRO A 55 33.54 8.26 -23.32
C PRO A 55 33.57 9.48 -22.39
N SER A 56 32.50 9.73 -21.63
CA SER A 56 32.42 10.91 -20.74
C SER A 56 33.39 10.90 -19.55
N ASP A 57 34.09 9.79 -19.33
CA ASP A 57 35.13 9.62 -18.32
C ASP A 57 36.56 9.65 -18.91
N ASP A 58 36.69 9.92 -20.22
CA ASP A 58 37.96 10.08 -20.90
C ASP A 58 38.29 11.57 -21.08
N ASP A 59 39.54 11.94 -20.79
CA ASP A 59 40.02 13.32 -20.90
C ASP A 59 40.46 13.66 -22.33
N ASP A 60 40.50 12.68 -23.24
CA ASP A 60 40.83 12.85 -24.67
C ASP A 60 39.57 12.76 -25.56
N LEU A 61 39.42 13.70 -26.49
CA LEU A 61 38.31 13.74 -27.45
C LEU A 61 38.49 12.73 -28.60
N GLY A 62 39.71 12.19 -28.76
CA GLY A 62 40.04 11.23 -29.82
C GLY A 62 40.21 11.87 -31.20
N ASP A 63 40.22 11.03 -32.24
CA ASP A 63 40.38 11.46 -33.63
C ASP A 63 39.05 11.94 -34.25
N ASN A 64 39.14 12.83 -35.25
CA ASN A 64 37.98 13.24 -36.04
C ASN A 64 37.40 12.03 -36.80
N LEU A 65 36.12 11.75 -36.58
CA LEU A 65 35.40 10.60 -37.11
C LEU A 65 34.78 10.84 -38.50
N LEU A 66 34.86 12.06 -39.06
CA LEU A 66 34.32 12.36 -40.39
C LEU A 66 35.36 12.16 -41.51
N ASP A 67 35.18 11.11 -42.31
CA ASP A 67 35.90 10.92 -43.59
C ASP A 67 35.46 11.89 -44.68
N SER A 68 34.26 12.46 -44.53
CA SER A 68 33.70 13.48 -45.42
C SER A 68 32.80 14.43 -44.66
N ARG A 69 32.74 15.69 -45.09
CA ARG A 69 31.93 16.73 -44.44
C ARG A 69 30.46 16.32 -44.35
N LEU A 70 29.81 16.59 -43.22
CA LEU A 70 28.41 16.20 -42.95
C LEU A 70 27.46 17.39 -43.22
N PRO A 71 26.76 17.45 -44.38
CA PRO A 71 25.92 18.59 -44.75
C PRO A 71 24.59 18.60 -44.00
N LYS A 72 23.86 19.71 -44.06
CA LYS A 72 22.50 19.80 -43.51
C LYS A 72 21.58 18.70 -44.07
N GLY A 73 20.86 18.03 -43.17
CA GLY A 73 19.93 16.95 -43.48
C GLY A 73 20.56 15.56 -43.54
N TYR A 74 21.87 15.45 -43.32
CA TYR A 74 22.59 14.18 -43.23
C TYR A 74 22.88 13.82 -41.77
N LEU A 75 23.14 12.54 -41.53
CA LEU A 75 23.55 12.03 -40.21
C LEU A 75 24.81 11.18 -40.32
N PHE A 76 25.58 11.17 -39.24
CA PHE A 76 26.68 10.24 -39.01
C PHE A 76 26.22 9.18 -38.01
N GLU A 77 26.48 7.91 -38.28
CA GLU A 77 26.06 6.77 -37.44
C GLU A 77 27.27 5.95 -36.98
N ILE A 78 27.33 5.63 -35.69
CA ILE A 78 28.39 4.81 -35.11
C ILE A 78 27.85 3.82 -34.06
N TYR A 79 28.48 2.66 -33.97
CA TYR A 79 28.19 1.63 -32.97
C TYR A 79 29.09 1.83 -31.76
N LEU A 80 28.49 2.06 -30.59
CA LEU A 80 29.19 2.36 -29.35
C LEU A 80 28.86 1.35 -28.27
N SER A 81 29.82 1.06 -27.40
CA SER A 81 29.56 0.26 -26.21
C SER A 81 28.52 0.97 -25.32
N PRO A 82 27.63 0.24 -24.63
CA PRO A 82 26.67 0.87 -23.73
C PRO A 82 27.39 1.71 -22.66
N GLY A 83 27.01 2.98 -22.53
CA GLY A 83 27.75 3.93 -21.69
C GLY A 83 27.31 5.37 -21.89
N ARG A 84 28.06 6.31 -21.29
CA ARG A 84 27.89 7.76 -21.49
C ARG A 84 28.99 8.28 -22.40
N TRP A 85 28.61 9.12 -23.34
CA TRP A 85 29.49 9.62 -24.39
C TRP A 85 29.37 11.13 -24.52
N ASP A 86 30.49 11.79 -24.73
CA ASP A 86 30.57 13.21 -25.05
C ASP A 86 30.77 13.37 -26.56
N ILE A 87 30.08 14.35 -27.14
CA ILE A 87 30.05 14.57 -28.59
C ILE A 87 30.48 16.00 -28.84
N PHE A 88 31.47 16.22 -29.71
CA PHE A 88 31.93 17.53 -30.13
C PHE A 88 31.90 17.64 -31.64
N THR A 89 31.50 18.81 -32.16
CA THR A 89 31.48 19.08 -33.59
C THR A 89 32.07 20.43 -33.90
N VAL A 90 32.81 20.53 -35.00
CA VAL A 90 33.27 21.80 -35.56
C VAL A 90 32.63 21.98 -36.93
N ASP A 91 31.98 23.12 -37.15
CA ASP A 91 31.35 23.42 -38.44
C ASP A 91 32.21 24.31 -39.36
N THR A 92 31.77 24.53 -40.59
CA THR A 92 32.51 25.34 -41.59
C THR A 92 32.76 26.79 -41.17
N ASN A 93 32.10 27.28 -40.12
CA ASN A 93 32.34 28.61 -39.55
C ASN A 93 33.30 28.57 -38.35
N ASN A 94 33.94 27.43 -38.09
CA ASN A 94 34.70 27.13 -36.87
C ASN A 94 33.86 27.25 -35.58
N GLU A 95 32.53 27.14 -35.65
CA GLU A 95 31.70 27.08 -34.44
C GLU A 95 31.83 25.67 -33.85
N ILE A 96 32.39 25.59 -32.64
CA ILE A 96 32.49 24.34 -31.89
C ILE A 96 31.19 24.16 -31.10
N ARG A 97 30.61 22.96 -31.14
CA ARG A 97 29.45 22.57 -30.34
C ARG A 97 29.67 21.26 -29.64
N TYR A 98 29.01 21.09 -28.51
CA TYR A 98 29.15 19.87 -27.72
C TYR A 98 27.86 19.42 -27.01
N ALA A 99 27.78 18.12 -26.73
CA ALA A 99 26.78 17.48 -25.88
C ALA A 99 27.46 16.46 -24.98
N LEU A 100 27.39 16.68 -23.67
CA LEU A 100 28.04 15.81 -22.67
C LEU A 100 27.07 14.79 -22.09
N ASN A 101 27.60 13.66 -21.64
CA ASN A 101 26.91 12.59 -20.92
C ASN A 101 25.73 11.97 -21.71
N VAL A 102 25.86 11.85 -23.03
CA VAL A 102 24.84 11.21 -23.88
C VAL A 102 24.81 9.71 -23.58
N SER A 103 23.72 9.25 -22.96
CA SER A 103 23.53 7.83 -22.65
C SER A 103 23.16 7.02 -23.89
N VAL A 104 23.94 5.99 -24.19
CA VAL A 104 23.70 5.00 -25.25
C VAL A 104 23.51 3.64 -24.61
N LEU A 105 22.33 3.02 -24.76
CA LEU A 105 22.03 1.70 -24.18
C LEU A 105 22.19 0.59 -25.23
N LYS A 106 22.38 -0.64 -24.74
CA LYS A 106 22.49 -1.86 -25.56
C LYS A 106 21.26 -2.04 -26.46
N GLY A 107 21.47 -2.14 -27.77
CA GLY A 107 20.40 -2.31 -28.76
C GLY A 107 19.52 -1.07 -29.00
N GLN A 108 19.86 0.08 -28.40
CA GLN A 108 19.14 1.34 -28.61
C GLN A 108 19.78 2.14 -29.75
N THR A 109 18.95 2.77 -30.60
CA THR A 109 19.38 3.87 -31.47
C THR A 109 19.08 5.20 -30.79
N ARG A 110 20.11 6.02 -30.55
CA ARG A 110 20.04 7.35 -29.96
C ARG A 110 20.41 8.38 -31.01
N ALA A 111 19.52 9.33 -31.29
CA ALA A 111 19.81 10.46 -32.18
C ALA A 111 20.09 11.74 -31.38
N VAL A 112 21.11 12.50 -31.78
CA VAL A 112 21.48 13.81 -31.26
C VAL A 112 21.49 14.81 -32.40
N TYR A 113 20.73 15.89 -32.27
CA TYR A 113 20.59 16.94 -33.28
C TYR A 113 21.50 18.12 -32.92
N LEU A 114 22.27 18.64 -33.87
CA LEU A 114 23.24 19.73 -33.60
C LEU A 114 22.58 21.02 -33.10
N SER A 115 21.32 21.28 -33.46
CA SER A 115 20.55 22.40 -32.91
C SER A 115 20.30 22.32 -31.40
N GLY A 116 20.33 21.11 -30.84
CA GLY A 116 20.22 20.88 -29.39
C GLY A 116 21.56 20.86 -28.65
N MET A 117 22.69 21.02 -29.34
CA MET A 117 24.03 21.02 -28.74
C MET A 117 24.48 22.43 -28.32
N THR A 118 25.22 22.52 -27.23
CA THR A 118 25.74 23.78 -26.65
C THR A 118 26.87 24.34 -27.53
N VAL A 119 26.99 25.66 -27.65
CA VAL A 119 28.10 26.33 -28.37
C VAL A 119 29.26 26.57 -27.42
N TYR A 120 30.47 26.25 -27.88
CA TYR A 120 31.71 26.57 -27.19
C TYR A 120 32.23 27.92 -27.70
N HIS A 121 32.59 28.81 -26.78
CA HIS A 121 33.11 30.15 -27.07
C HIS A 121 34.54 30.24 -26.51
N ASP A 122 35.54 30.36 -27.40
CA ASP A 122 36.93 30.61 -26.99
C ASP A 122 37.06 32.04 -26.44
N GLU A 123 37.65 32.15 -25.25
CA GLU A 123 38.17 33.42 -24.72
C GLU A 123 39.69 33.48 -24.99
N GLU A 124 40.13 34.28 -25.97
CA GLU A 124 41.54 34.76 -26.11
C GLU A 124 41.53 36.30 -25.92
N GLU A 125 42.10 36.88 -24.85
CA GLU A 125 43.51 37.17 -24.47
C GLU A 125 44.19 38.35 -25.22
N GLU A 126 44.62 39.38 -24.46
CA GLU A 126 45.98 39.98 -24.54
C GLU A 126 46.25 40.97 -23.38
N GLY A 127 47.34 40.72 -22.62
CA GLY A 127 47.90 41.67 -21.63
C GLY A 127 48.82 41.03 -20.56
N GLU A 128 50.09 40.81 -20.93
CA GLU A 128 51.22 40.17 -20.21
C GLU A 128 51.35 40.26 -18.66
N SER A 129 51.85 39.13 -18.13
CA SER A 129 52.13 38.74 -16.72
C SER A 129 53.59 39.03 -16.28
N PRO A 130 53.90 38.98 -14.96
CA PRO A 130 54.70 37.84 -14.51
C PRO A 130 54.23 37.17 -13.20
N ASP A 131 54.33 35.85 -13.26
CA ASP A 131 54.34 34.77 -12.25
C ASP A 131 53.03 34.28 -11.60
N PRO A 132 52.68 32.98 -11.80
CA PRO A 132 51.52 32.35 -11.17
C PRO A 132 51.91 31.75 -9.81
N HIS A 133 51.46 32.41 -8.74
CA HIS A 133 51.16 31.72 -7.50
C HIS A 133 49.66 31.82 -7.22
N GLU A 134 49.04 30.64 -7.11
CA GLU A 134 47.75 30.35 -6.46
C GLU A 134 46.47 30.84 -7.15
N GLY A 135 45.64 29.88 -7.57
CA GLY A 135 44.34 30.12 -8.17
C GLY A 135 43.31 30.64 -7.17
N GLU A 136 42.55 31.66 -7.57
CA GLU A 136 41.37 32.14 -6.86
C GLU A 136 40.14 31.30 -7.23
N SER A 137 39.51 30.75 -6.19
CA SER A 137 38.16 30.19 -6.17
C SER A 137 37.12 31.24 -6.56
N GLY A 138 36.04 30.83 -7.25
CA GLY A 138 34.91 31.70 -7.61
C GLY A 138 34.46 32.59 -6.44
N SER A 139 34.51 33.91 -6.63
CA SER A 139 34.34 34.90 -5.57
C SER A 139 32.94 34.89 -4.97
N ASP A 140 32.84 34.88 -3.64
CA ASP A 140 31.59 35.11 -2.91
C ASP A 140 30.93 36.44 -3.31
N LEU A 141 29.64 36.43 -3.62
CA LEU A 141 28.88 37.66 -3.88
C LEU A 141 28.34 38.22 -2.56
N SER A 142 28.51 39.51 -2.31
CA SER A 142 27.96 40.17 -1.13
C SER A 142 27.45 41.57 -1.45
N THR A 143 26.34 41.97 -0.82
CA THR A 143 25.88 43.35 -0.87
C THR A 143 26.74 44.29 -0.02
N GLY A 144 27.58 43.72 0.85
CA GLY A 144 28.13 44.42 2.02
C GLY A 144 27.02 44.84 2.98
N ALA A 145 27.44 45.48 4.07
CA ALA A 145 26.55 46.07 5.07
C ALA A 145 25.62 47.12 4.45
N ARG A 146 24.30 46.93 4.60
CA ARG A 146 23.27 47.90 4.19
C ARG A 146 22.48 48.38 5.40
N THR A 147 22.33 49.70 5.53
CA THR A 147 21.58 50.31 6.63
C THR A 147 20.07 50.22 6.40
N LEU A 148 19.32 49.79 7.42
CA LEU A 148 17.87 49.69 7.33
C LEU A 148 17.19 50.94 7.94
N GLN A 149 16.39 51.63 7.12
CA GLN A 149 15.60 52.79 7.55
C GLN A 149 14.17 52.34 7.78
N GLY A 150 13.72 52.23 9.04
CA GLY A 150 12.42 51.63 9.37
C GLY A 150 11.25 52.15 8.51
N LYS A 151 11.14 53.46 8.30
CA LYS A 151 10.00 54.06 7.58
C LYS A 151 9.94 53.76 6.08
N LYS A 152 10.89 53.02 5.51
CA LYS A 152 10.92 52.66 4.09
C LYS A 152 11.09 51.15 3.93
N PRO A 153 10.54 50.55 2.87
CA PRO A 153 10.87 49.18 2.51
C PRO A 153 12.38 49.05 2.31
N PHE A 154 12.95 47.95 2.79
CA PHE A 154 14.34 47.61 2.55
C PHE A 154 14.43 46.64 1.37
N ALA A 155 15.45 46.83 0.54
CA ALA A 155 15.80 45.87 -0.50
C ALA A 155 17.32 45.80 -0.66
N ALA A 156 17.84 44.59 -0.79
CA ALA A 156 19.22 44.31 -1.15
C ALA A 156 19.21 43.29 -2.29
N SER A 157 20.11 43.46 -3.26
CA SER A 157 20.19 42.59 -4.43
C SER A 157 21.63 42.26 -4.76
N LEU A 158 21.86 41.00 -5.14
CA LEU A 158 23.11 40.55 -5.73
C LEU A 158 23.02 40.65 -7.27
N PRO A 159 24.16 40.71 -7.99
CA PRO A 159 24.18 40.80 -9.45
C PRO A 159 23.51 39.63 -10.17
N ASP A 160 23.43 38.47 -9.54
CA ASP A 160 22.81 37.26 -10.09
C ASP A 160 21.27 37.28 -10.06
N GLY A 161 20.66 38.34 -9.53
CA GLY A 161 19.22 38.48 -9.39
C GLY A 161 18.67 38.04 -8.03
N THR A 162 19.50 37.50 -7.13
CA THR A 162 19.10 37.22 -5.74
C THR A 162 18.65 38.51 -5.08
N ARG A 163 17.51 38.50 -4.40
CA ARG A 163 16.96 39.69 -3.76
C ARG A 163 16.42 39.39 -2.38
N LEU A 164 16.79 40.22 -1.41
CA LEU A 164 16.23 40.24 -0.07
C LEU A 164 15.38 41.50 0.09
N THR A 165 14.14 41.34 0.53
CA THR A 165 13.21 42.44 0.79
C THR A 165 12.68 42.37 2.21
N LEU A 166 12.44 43.53 2.81
CA LEU A 166 11.70 43.67 4.06
C LEU A 166 10.64 44.77 3.87
N PRO A 167 9.40 44.58 4.35
CA PRO A 167 8.39 45.64 4.31
C PRO A 167 8.84 46.87 5.10
N ALA A 168 8.17 48.01 4.91
CA ALA A 168 8.40 49.19 5.74
C ALA A 168 7.95 48.91 7.19
N ILE A 169 8.82 49.19 8.17
CA ILE A 169 8.57 48.93 9.59
C ILE A 169 8.62 50.23 10.37
N ASN A 170 7.56 50.57 11.08
CA ASN A 170 7.53 51.82 11.82
C ASN A 170 8.44 51.75 13.07
N LEU A 171 9.67 52.23 12.94
CA LEU A 171 10.68 52.22 14.00
C LEU A 171 11.16 53.63 14.33
N SER A 172 11.37 53.89 15.62
CA SER A 172 12.09 55.06 16.10
C SER A 172 13.60 54.81 16.01
N GLY A 173 14.20 55.08 14.85
CA GLY A 173 15.65 55.03 14.65
C GLY A 173 16.09 54.47 13.30
N THR A 174 17.41 54.30 13.16
CA THR A 174 18.05 53.63 12.02
C THR A 174 18.61 52.31 12.52
N LEU A 175 18.28 51.22 11.83
CA LEU A 175 18.80 49.89 12.13
C LEU A 175 20.18 49.72 11.50
N THR A 176 21.09 49.12 12.28
CA THR A 176 22.43 48.68 11.87
C THR A 176 22.37 47.55 10.83
N SER A 177 23.52 47.16 10.29
CA SER A 177 23.64 46.61 8.95
C SER A 177 22.97 45.24 8.73
N LEU A 178 22.31 45.10 7.59
CA LEU A 178 21.86 43.83 7.02
C LEU A 178 22.75 43.51 5.82
N THR A 179 23.27 42.29 5.76
CA THR A 179 24.11 41.83 4.65
C THR A 179 23.46 40.61 4.01
N LEU A 180 23.36 40.63 2.69
CA LEU A 180 23.01 39.46 1.88
C LEU A 180 24.28 39.00 1.15
N SER A 181 24.63 37.73 1.28
CA SER A 181 25.71 37.10 0.51
C SER A 181 25.28 35.76 -0.07
N LYS A 182 26.08 35.29 -1.04
CA LYS A 182 25.96 33.99 -1.68
C LYS A 182 27.29 33.25 -1.54
N GLU A 183 27.23 32.05 -0.97
CA GLU A 183 28.35 31.11 -0.90
C GLU A 183 28.05 29.92 -1.83
N TYR A 184 29.04 29.48 -2.60
CA TYR A 184 28.92 28.32 -3.50
C TYR A 184 29.23 26.99 -2.81
N SER A 185 29.53 27.02 -1.51
CA SER A 185 29.67 25.83 -0.70
C SER A 185 28.31 25.10 -0.62
N SER A 186 28.34 23.77 -0.69
CA SER A 186 27.15 22.98 -0.37
C SER A 186 27.00 22.94 1.15
N PRO A 187 25.82 23.30 1.71
CA PRO A 187 25.60 23.14 3.13
C PRO A 187 25.60 21.64 3.46
N ASP A 188 26.15 21.27 4.61
CA ASP A 188 25.98 19.91 5.11
C ASP A 188 24.52 19.72 5.54
N LEU A 189 23.75 19.13 4.64
CA LEU A 189 22.35 18.75 4.82
C LEU A 189 22.19 17.23 4.96
N SER A 190 23.28 16.51 5.24
CA SER A 190 23.29 15.04 5.31
C SER A 190 22.22 14.45 6.24
N ALA A 191 21.80 15.24 7.23
CA ALA A 191 20.71 14.93 8.14
C ALA A 191 19.34 15.46 7.65
N THR A 192 19.01 15.56 6.36
CA THR A 192 17.67 16.05 5.94
C THR A 192 17.02 15.31 4.77
N ASP A 193 17.69 14.33 4.16
CA ASP A 193 17.25 13.65 2.93
C ASP A 193 16.86 14.58 1.76
N ILE A 194 17.19 15.87 1.86
CA ILE A 194 16.93 16.90 0.87
C ILE A 194 18.22 17.22 0.15
N GLU A 195 18.16 17.14 -1.17
CA GLU A 195 19.29 17.46 -2.03
C GLU A 195 19.32 18.97 -2.28
N PRO A 196 20.40 19.69 -1.92
CA PRO A 196 20.53 21.11 -2.24
C PRO A 196 20.65 21.29 -3.75
N VAL A 197 19.81 22.16 -4.31
CA VAL A 197 19.79 22.46 -5.76
C VAL A 197 20.18 23.89 -6.08
N SER A 198 20.43 24.72 -5.07
CA SER A 198 20.95 26.08 -5.24
C SER A 198 22.15 26.35 -4.34
N ALA A 199 22.90 27.41 -4.65
CA ALA A 199 23.95 27.91 -3.77
C ALA A 199 23.36 28.54 -2.50
N VAL A 200 24.12 28.52 -1.40
CA VAL A 200 23.66 29.03 -0.11
C VAL A 200 23.55 30.54 -0.15
N ARG A 201 22.43 31.08 0.33
CA ARG A 201 22.26 32.49 0.63
C ARG A 201 22.40 32.72 2.12
N ILE A 202 23.16 33.73 2.49
CA ILE A 202 23.39 34.07 3.89
C ILE A 202 22.85 35.47 4.14
N VAL A 203 21.99 35.56 5.14
CA VAL A 203 21.52 36.83 5.67
C VAL A 203 22.16 37.03 7.04
N SER A 204 22.95 38.10 7.15
CA SER A 204 23.57 38.51 8.40
C SER A 204 22.98 39.83 8.90
N PHE A 205 22.79 39.96 10.20
CA PHE A 205 22.26 41.19 10.81
C PHE A 205 22.96 41.55 12.13
N ASP A 206 23.11 42.85 12.38
CA ASP A 206 23.56 43.36 13.67
C ASP A 206 22.49 43.21 14.76
N SER A 207 22.88 43.08 16.03
CA SER A 207 21.91 42.93 17.13
C SER A 207 21.03 44.17 17.32
N PHE A 208 19.71 43.98 17.40
CA PHE A 208 18.74 45.04 17.69
C PHE A 208 17.51 44.53 18.45
N ASP A 209 16.78 45.45 19.10
CA ASP A 209 15.54 45.16 19.82
C ASP A 209 14.37 45.91 19.17
N PRO A 210 13.55 45.23 18.34
CA PRO A 210 12.38 45.80 17.69
C PRO A 210 11.43 46.56 18.62
N VAL A 211 11.17 46.00 19.80
CA VAL A 211 10.16 46.49 20.74
C VAL A 211 10.64 47.75 21.43
N ARG A 212 11.92 47.79 21.83
CA ARG A 212 12.53 49.03 22.34
C ARG A 212 12.56 50.16 21.32
N MET A 213 12.55 49.81 20.04
CA MET A 213 12.51 50.75 18.92
C MET A 213 11.08 51.10 18.47
N GLY A 214 10.05 50.68 19.23
CA GLY A 214 8.65 51.00 18.97
C GLY A 214 7.97 50.17 17.87
N GLY A 215 8.62 49.12 17.37
CA GLY A 215 8.05 48.17 16.41
C GLY A 215 7.58 46.87 17.06
N ARG A 216 7.04 45.94 16.25
CA ARG A 216 6.68 44.59 16.67
C ARG A 216 7.62 43.57 16.04
N PHE A 217 7.89 42.46 16.74
CA PHE A 217 8.69 41.38 16.20
C PHE A 217 8.07 40.76 14.94
N ALA A 218 6.75 40.60 14.90
CA ALA A 218 6.04 40.01 13.78
C ALA A 218 6.18 40.81 12.47
N ASP A 219 6.56 42.08 12.54
CA ASP A 219 6.78 42.94 11.36
C ASP A 219 8.12 42.65 10.66
N PHE A 220 9.03 41.89 11.28
CA PHE A 220 10.36 41.56 10.74
C PHE A 220 10.37 40.19 10.04
N THR A 221 9.59 40.06 8.96
CA THR A 221 9.53 38.84 8.14
C THR A 221 10.06 39.15 6.73
N PRO A 222 11.35 38.88 6.45
CA PRO A 222 11.92 39.15 5.14
C PRO A 222 11.45 38.13 4.10
N SER A 223 11.44 38.57 2.84
CA SER A 223 11.29 37.67 1.69
C SER A 223 12.60 37.60 0.91
N LEU A 224 12.98 36.40 0.50
CA LEU A 224 14.18 36.13 -0.27
C LEU A 224 13.77 35.53 -1.62
N THR A 225 14.29 36.12 -2.70
CA THR A 225 14.10 35.67 -4.08
C THR A 225 15.36 34.96 -4.56
N PHE A 226 15.17 33.75 -5.07
CA PHE A 226 16.14 32.96 -5.81
C PHE A 226 15.83 33.04 -7.31
N PRO A 227 16.82 33.39 -8.14
CA PRO A 227 16.65 33.42 -9.59
C PRO A 227 16.15 32.08 -10.14
N ALA A 228 15.30 32.09 -11.16
CA ALA A 228 14.82 30.85 -11.79
C ALA A 228 15.97 29.95 -12.31
N ALA A 229 17.08 30.58 -12.72
CA ALA A 229 18.28 29.90 -13.21
C ALA A 229 18.97 29.02 -12.15
N ASP A 230 18.83 29.34 -10.85
CA ASP A 230 19.47 28.59 -9.77
C ASP A 230 18.97 27.13 -9.70
N VAL A 231 17.74 26.86 -10.17
CA VAL A 231 17.10 25.55 -10.10
C VAL A 231 16.59 25.09 -11.46
N ALA A 232 17.26 25.53 -12.53
CA ALA A 232 16.91 25.13 -13.89
C ALA A 232 16.86 23.59 -14.02
N GLY A 233 15.77 23.08 -14.60
CA GLY A 233 15.54 21.64 -14.76
C GLY A 233 14.94 20.92 -13.55
N GLN A 234 14.74 21.61 -12.42
CA GLN A 234 14.02 21.08 -11.27
C GLN A 234 12.51 21.29 -11.42
N ASP A 235 11.72 20.32 -10.94
CA ASP A 235 10.26 20.46 -10.88
C ASP A 235 9.88 21.36 -9.68
N PRO A 236 9.17 22.49 -9.91
CA PRO A 236 8.78 23.44 -8.87
C PRO A 236 8.01 22.82 -7.70
N THR A 237 7.22 21.76 -7.96
CA THR A 237 6.40 21.11 -6.94
C THR A 237 7.25 20.33 -5.93
N THR A 238 8.51 20.06 -6.26
CA THR A 238 9.46 19.30 -5.42
C THR A 238 10.34 20.19 -4.58
N LEU A 239 10.30 21.50 -4.83
CA LEU A 239 11.16 22.47 -4.18
C LEU A 239 10.62 22.82 -2.80
N THR A 240 11.55 22.92 -1.86
CA THR A 240 11.37 23.48 -0.53
C THR A 240 12.59 24.34 -0.19
N ALA A 241 12.45 25.27 0.74
CA ALA A 241 13.59 26.05 1.22
C ALA A 241 14.00 25.58 2.61
N VAL A 242 15.28 25.26 2.73
CA VAL A 242 15.91 24.88 3.99
C VAL A 242 16.51 26.13 4.60
N ARG A 243 16.05 26.46 5.81
CA ARG A 243 16.54 27.57 6.64
C ARG A 243 17.35 26.98 7.78
N VAL A 244 18.62 27.38 7.90
CA VAL A 244 19.52 26.94 8.97
C VAL A 244 19.91 28.14 9.81
N SER A 245 19.69 28.05 11.13
CA SER A 245 20.09 29.09 12.08
C SER A 245 20.26 28.56 13.50
N ASP A 246 21.14 29.16 14.28
CA ASP A 246 21.20 28.87 15.72
C ASP A 246 20.00 29.50 16.45
N LEU A 247 19.24 28.69 17.19
CA LEU A 247 18.09 29.15 17.98
C LEU A 247 18.26 28.85 19.47
N LEU A 248 17.72 29.73 20.31
CA LEU A 248 17.63 29.56 21.77
C LEU A 248 16.18 29.57 22.22
N LEU A 249 15.69 28.40 22.63
CA LEU A 249 14.31 28.14 22.99
C LEU A 249 14.18 27.82 24.49
N GLY A 250 13.72 28.79 25.28
CA GLY A 250 13.76 28.64 26.74
C GLY A 250 15.21 28.43 27.20
N ASP A 251 15.46 27.28 27.83
CA ASP A 251 16.80 26.82 28.22
C ASP A 251 17.46 25.89 27.16
N ASP A 252 16.71 25.47 26.14
CA ASP A 252 17.17 24.60 25.07
C ASP A 252 18.00 25.38 24.03
N ASP A 253 19.19 24.85 23.74
CA ASP A 253 20.13 25.37 22.76
C ASP A 253 20.07 24.50 21.51
N LEU A 254 19.66 25.09 20.39
CA LEU A 254 19.48 24.41 19.10
C LEU A 254 20.46 24.99 18.08
N PRO A 255 21.75 24.62 18.13
CA PRO A 255 22.73 25.02 17.13
C PRO A 255 22.39 24.37 15.78
N GLY A 256 22.47 25.15 14.70
CA GLY A 256 22.15 24.68 13.35
C GLY A 256 20.71 24.22 13.18
N HIS A 257 19.75 24.76 13.95
CA HIS A 257 18.33 24.41 13.83
C HIS A 257 17.86 24.57 12.38
N ILE A 258 17.21 23.53 11.87
CA ILE A 258 16.68 23.47 10.52
C ILE A 258 15.18 23.72 10.57
N SER A 259 14.73 24.68 9.76
CA SER A 259 13.32 24.94 9.48
C SER A 259 13.07 24.86 7.99
N TYR A 260 11.87 24.43 7.61
CA TYR A 260 11.44 24.40 6.21
C TYR A 260 10.53 25.57 5.92
N LEU A 261 10.69 26.20 4.76
CA LEU A 261 9.87 27.31 4.31
C LEU A 261 9.20 26.96 2.98
N PRO A 262 7.88 27.27 2.81
CA PRO A 262 7.22 27.13 1.53
C PRO A 262 7.90 27.96 0.45
N VAL A 263 8.01 27.38 -0.75
CA VAL A 263 8.56 28.06 -1.93
C VAL A 263 7.43 28.43 -2.87
N THR A 264 7.36 29.69 -3.26
CA THR A 264 6.37 30.18 -4.22
C THR A 264 7.04 30.72 -5.47
N LYS A 265 6.40 30.55 -6.63
CA LYS A 265 6.89 31.15 -7.87
C LYS A 265 6.24 32.51 -8.07
N ASN A 266 7.05 33.54 -8.31
CA ASN A 266 6.56 34.89 -8.57
C ASN A 266 6.20 35.09 -10.05
N ALA A 267 5.64 36.26 -10.39
CA ALA A 267 5.20 36.57 -11.75
C ALA A 267 6.32 36.57 -12.81
N LYS A 268 7.58 36.74 -12.40
CA LYS A 268 8.77 36.66 -13.29
C LYS A 268 9.27 35.24 -13.49
N GLY A 269 8.74 34.30 -12.71
CA GLY A 269 9.18 32.91 -12.71
C GLY A 269 10.32 32.62 -11.75
N ASP A 270 10.78 33.61 -10.98
CA ASP A 270 11.74 33.40 -9.89
C ASP A 270 11.05 32.79 -8.67
N TYR A 271 11.83 32.20 -7.77
CA TYR A 271 11.33 31.54 -6.58
C TYR A 271 11.46 32.46 -5.37
N GLU A 272 10.39 32.61 -4.60
CA GLU A 272 10.30 33.49 -3.44
C GLU A 272 9.94 32.68 -2.20
N ILE A 273 10.65 32.97 -1.12
CA ILE A 273 10.39 32.43 0.22
C ILE A 273 10.17 33.59 1.18
N THR A 274 9.34 33.38 2.19
CA THR A 274 9.17 34.32 3.30
C THR A 274 9.67 33.66 4.58
N ASP A 275 10.67 34.28 5.23
CA ASP A 275 11.18 33.78 6.52
C ASP A 275 10.31 34.31 7.67
N PHE A 276 9.23 33.58 7.96
CA PHE A 276 8.39 33.88 9.10
C PHE A 276 9.02 33.48 10.46
N TYR A 277 10.18 32.80 10.44
CA TYR A 277 11.01 32.51 11.62
C TYR A 277 12.15 33.51 11.84
N PHE A 278 12.34 34.51 10.97
CA PHE A 278 13.36 35.54 11.17
C PHE A 278 13.27 36.21 12.56
N PRO A 279 12.06 36.51 13.10
CA PRO A 279 11.92 37.07 14.45
C PRO A 279 12.48 36.17 15.54
N ASP A 280 12.50 34.85 15.33
CA ASP A 280 13.04 33.89 16.28
C ASP A 280 14.57 33.96 16.39
N SER A 281 15.26 34.28 15.28
CA SER A 281 16.70 34.54 15.27
C SER A 281 17.05 35.84 15.99
N ILE A 282 16.28 36.92 15.78
CA ILE A 282 16.43 38.19 16.54
C ILE A 282 16.27 37.91 18.03
N MET A 283 15.22 37.17 18.41
CA MET A 283 14.96 36.83 19.80
C MET A 283 16.08 35.98 20.41
N SER A 284 16.59 35.00 19.67
CA SER A 284 17.70 34.14 20.10
C SER A 284 18.96 34.96 20.36
N ASP A 285 19.30 35.91 19.48
CA ASP A 285 20.40 36.85 19.69
C ASP A 285 20.24 37.71 20.95
N LEU A 286 19.05 38.27 21.18
CA LEU A 286 18.78 39.09 22.37
C LEU A 286 18.93 38.29 23.68
N ALA A 287 18.62 36.99 23.67
CA ALA A 287 18.81 36.13 24.83
C ALA A 287 20.28 35.78 25.10
N GLN A 288 21.13 35.69 24.07
CA GLN A 288 22.55 35.39 24.24
C GLN A 288 23.28 36.43 25.08
N LYS A 289 22.89 37.70 24.99
CA LYS A 289 23.49 38.81 25.74
C LYS A 289 23.46 38.63 27.27
N LYS A 290 22.69 37.67 27.82
CA LYS A 290 22.62 37.37 29.25
C LYS A 290 23.39 36.11 29.68
N ASN A 291 23.66 35.16 28.78
CA ASN A 291 24.28 33.87 29.09
C ASN A 291 25.77 33.89 28.70
N VAL A 292 26.63 34.40 29.58
CA VAL A 292 28.04 34.75 29.31
C VAL A 292 28.97 33.53 29.08
N GLN A 293 28.50 32.28 29.13
CA GLN A 293 29.40 31.11 29.22
C GLN A 293 29.16 29.89 28.30
N LYS A 294 28.41 29.97 27.18
CA LYS A 294 28.33 28.81 26.25
C LYS A 294 28.44 29.18 24.77
N ALA A 295 29.51 28.64 24.16
CA ALA A 295 29.81 28.40 22.73
C ALA A 295 29.63 29.53 21.69
N LEU A 296 30.29 29.36 20.55
CA LEU A 296 30.43 30.27 19.41
C LEU A 296 29.13 30.37 18.59
N ARG A 297 28.01 30.77 19.22
CA ARG A 297 26.69 30.85 18.57
C ARG A 297 26.63 31.98 17.53
N ARG A 298 25.90 31.76 16.44
CA ARG A 298 25.69 32.73 15.35
C ARG A 298 24.20 32.90 14.97
N PRO A 299 23.31 33.27 15.90
CA PRO A 299 21.89 33.50 15.59
C PRO A 299 21.67 34.68 14.63
N ARG A 300 22.72 35.49 14.45
CA ARG A 300 22.80 36.63 13.53
C ARG A 300 23.07 36.22 12.08
N GLU A 301 23.44 34.97 11.84
CA GLU A 301 23.74 34.42 10.53
C GLU A 301 22.69 33.35 10.19
N ILE A 302 21.86 33.62 9.19
CA ILE A 302 20.83 32.68 8.75
C ILE A 302 21.19 32.23 7.33
N ARG A 303 21.26 30.92 7.14
CA ARG A 303 21.59 30.30 5.86
C ARG A 303 20.31 29.78 5.21
N TYR A 304 20.16 30.01 3.92
CA TYR A 304 19.03 29.56 3.12
C TYR A 304 19.53 28.83 1.89
N VAL A 305 18.87 27.73 1.55
CA VAL A 305 19.15 26.98 0.33
C VAL A 305 17.85 26.39 -0.21
N LEU A 306 17.70 26.37 -1.54
CA LEU A 306 16.61 25.62 -2.16
C LEU A 306 17.05 24.16 -2.24
N GLY A 307 16.17 23.28 -1.79
CA GLY A 307 16.35 21.84 -1.86
C GLY A 307 15.23 21.18 -2.64
N THR A 308 15.48 19.95 -3.11
CA THR A 308 14.48 19.09 -3.74
C THR A 308 14.28 17.79 -2.98
N PHE A 309 13.04 17.32 -2.93
CA PHE A 309 12.71 15.99 -2.44
C PHE A 309 13.13 14.86 -3.39
N LYS A 310 13.50 15.15 -4.66
CA LYS A 310 13.79 14.14 -5.69
C LYS A 310 14.86 13.12 -5.26
N GLY A 311 15.84 13.57 -4.47
CA GLY A 311 16.90 12.72 -3.92
C GLY A 311 16.45 11.77 -2.81
N SER A 312 15.38 12.14 -2.08
CA SER A 312 14.93 11.46 -0.85
C SER A 312 14.41 10.03 -1.10
N TYR A 313 14.52 9.18 -0.07
CA TYR A 313 13.92 7.85 -0.09
C TYR A 313 12.41 7.92 -0.29
N ASN A 314 11.73 8.81 0.43
CA ASN A 314 10.28 8.98 0.35
C ASN A 314 9.79 9.40 -1.04
N TRP A 315 10.65 10.03 -1.83
CA TRP A 315 10.36 10.34 -3.23
C TRP A 315 10.45 9.10 -4.12
N LYS A 316 11.56 8.36 -4.02
CA LYS A 316 11.91 7.24 -4.89
C LYS A 316 11.10 5.97 -4.61
N ALA A 317 10.78 5.70 -3.35
CA ALA A 317 10.02 4.53 -2.95
C ALA A 317 8.63 4.52 -3.61
N GLN A 318 8.16 3.34 -4.00
CA GLN A 318 6.83 3.20 -4.62
C GLN A 318 5.80 2.80 -3.56
N PRO A 319 4.54 3.27 -3.68
CA PRO A 319 3.44 2.70 -2.91
C PRO A 319 3.26 1.22 -3.25
N GLN A 320 2.94 0.40 -2.26
CA GLN A 320 2.75 -1.04 -2.42
C GLN A 320 1.50 -1.50 -1.68
N LEU A 321 0.81 -2.48 -2.26
CA LEU A 321 -0.23 -3.25 -1.59
C LEU A 321 0.34 -4.64 -1.30
N GLU A 322 0.74 -4.88 -0.05
CA GLU A 322 1.40 -6.13 0.35
C GLU A 322 0.41 -7.00 1.14
N ARG A 323 0.37 -8.31 0.84
CA ARG A 323 -0.43 -9.27 1.61
C ARG A 323 0.32 -9.67 2.88
N PHE A 324 -0.36 -9.53 4.01
CA PHE A 324 0.16 -9.91 5.33
C PHE A 324 -0.63 -11.07 5.94
N PHE A 325 0.10 -11.93 6.65
CA PHE A 325 -0.40 -13.14 7.28
C PHE A 325 -0.28 -12.98 8.78
N ALA A 326 -1.37 -13.22 9.51
CA ALA A 326 -1.36 -13.15 10.97
C ALA A 326 -0.44 -14.25 11.53
N ALA A 327 0.42 -13.90 12.48
CA ALA A 327 1.44 -14.79 13.04
C ALA A 327 1.59 -14.54 14.54
N GLU A 328 1.14 -15.47 15.38
CA GLU A 328 1.06 -15.29 16.82
C GLU A 328 2.43 -15.08 17.49
N ASP A 329 3.45 -15.78 17.02
CA ASP A 329 4.78 -15.81 17.64
C ASP A 329 5.68 -14.62 17.29
N LEU A 330 5.23 -13.72 16.40
CA LEU A 330 6.01 -12.56 15.99
C LEU A 330 5.66 -11.29 16.78
N PRO A 331 6.61 -10.37 17.03
CA PRO A 331 6.37 -9.14 17.77
C PRO A 331 5.22 -8.28 17.19
N HIS A 332 5.18 -8.12 15.87
CA HIS A 332 4.18 -7.33 15.15
C HIS A 332 2.92 -8.14 14.76
N LYS A 333 2.83 -9.39 15.24
CA LYS A 333 1.72 -10.31 15.03
C LYS A 333 1.39 -10.65 13.58
N ARG A 334 2.34 -10.41 12.67
CA ARG A 334 2.18 -10.65 11.23
C ARG A 334 3.50 -10.84 10.50
N THR A 335 3.40 -11.42 9.31
CA THR A 335 4.52 -11.66 8.39
C THR A 335 4.09 -11.51 6.93
N VAL A 336 5.05 -11.53 6.00
CA VAL A 336 4.85 -11.45 4.56
C VAL A 336 5.05 -12.81 3.89
N TRP A 337 4.58 -12.95 2.64
CA TRP A 337 4.62 -14.20 1.87
C TRP A 337 6.00 -14.87 1.84
N GLY A 338 7.05 -14.07 1.62
CA GLY A 338 8.43 -14.56 1.49
C GLY A 338 8.99 -15.22 2.76
N ASN A 339 8.41 -14.92 3.92
CA ASN A 339 8.84 -15.45 5.22
C ASN A 339 8.07 -16.71 5.64
N LEU A 340 7.01 -17.07 4.93
CA LEU A 340 6.26 -18.30 5.20
C LEU A 340 7.09 -19.53 4.84
N THR A 341 6.87 -20.63 5.55
CA THR A 341 7.36 -21.96 5.18
C THR A 341 6.62 -22.48 3.94
N ALA A 342 7.12 -23.57 3.33
CA ALA A 342 6.44 -24.18 2.20
C ALA A 342 5.07 -24.78 2.59
N GLU A 343 4.94 -25.26 3.83
CA GLU A 343 3.70 -25.81 4.37
C GLU A 343 2.66 -24.70 4.56
N GLU A 344 3.03 -23.60 5.23
CA GLU A 344 2.15 -22.43 5.41
C GLU A 344 1.72 -21.81 4.07
N ARG A 345 2.62 -21.72 3.08
CA ARG A 345 2.25 -21.23 1.74
C ARG A 345 1.20 -22.12 1.08
N ASN A 346 1.37 -23.44 1.14
CA ASN A 346 0.39 -24.37 0.59
C ASN A 346 -0.96 -24.24 1.30
N GLU A 347 -0.97 -24.02 2.63
CA GLU A 347 -2.21 -23.78 3.37
C GLU A 347 -2.89 -22.49 2.90
N GLU A 348 -2.15 -21.39 2.78
CA GLU A 348 -2.66 -20.08 2.34
C GLU A 348 -3.14 -20.06 0.88
N GLU A 349 -2.47 -20.80 -0.01
CA GLU A 349 -2.88 -20.97 -1.42
C GLU A 349 -4.20 -21.74 -1.56
N ASN A 350 -4.48 -22.66 -0.64
CA ASN A 350 -5.70 -23.46 -0.65
C ASN A 350 -6.91 -22.75 -0.01
N LYS A 351 -6.72 -21.57 0.59
CA LYS A 351 -7.80 -20.80 1.19
C LYS A 351 -8.67 -20.14 0.13
N GLN A 352 -9.98 -20.29 0.28
CA GLN A 352 -10.96 -19.60 -0.56
C GLN A 352 -11.26 -18.22 0.02
N ILE A 353 -10.60 -17.20 -0.53
CA ILE A 353 -10.69 -15.82 -0.04
C ILE A 353 -11.97 -15.14 -0.55
N VAL A 354 -12.93 -14.93 0.35
CA VAL A 354 -14.19 -14.20 0.05
C VAL A 354 -14.25 -12.82 0.70
N ASN A 355 -13.35 -12.54 1.64
CA ASN A 355 -13.19 -11.22 2.25
C ASN A 355 -11.78 -10.70 1.96
N MET A 356 -11.69 -9.44 1.54
CA MET A 356 -10.44 -8.71 1.38
C MET A 356 -10.48 -7.53 2.36
N VAL A 357 -9.50 -7.45 3.27
CA VAL A 357 -9.35 -6.33 4.19
C VAL A 357 -8.09 -5.57 3.80
N VAL A 358 -8.24 -4.28 3.50
CA VAL A 358 -7.12 -3.39 3.15
C VAL A 358 -6.91 -2.38 4.27
N LEU A 359 -5.72 -2.39 4.86
CA LEU A 359 -5.27 -1.48 5.90
C LEU A 359 -4.44 -0.37 5.25
N VAL A 360 -4.93 0.87 5.28
CA VAL A 360 -4.31 2.01 4.61
C VAL A 360 -3.57 2.86 5.61
N HIS A 361 -2.24 2.85 5.48
CA HIS A 361 -1.33 3.57 6.38
C HIS A 361 -1.57 5.08 6.36
N GLY A 362 -1.27 5.73 7.47
CA GLY A 362 -1.32 7.19 7.60
C GLY A 362 0.01 7.89 7.34
N HIS A 363 0.01 9.20 7.62
CA HIS A 363 1.21 10.04 7.66
C HIS A 363 2.17 9.51 8.74
N ASN A 364 3.42 9.25 8.38
CA ASN A 364 4.44 8.81 9.33
C ASN A 364 5.10 10.01 9.99
N GLU A 365 5.06 10.09 11.32
CA GLU A 365 5.68 11.19 12.06
C GLU A 365 7.20 11.03 12.22
N GLU A 366 7.73 9.81 12.13
CA GLU A 366 9.19 9.56 12.09
C GLU A 366 9.83 10.11 10.82
N GLU A 367 9.05 10.22 9.73
CA GLU A 367 9.47 10.89 8.50
C GLU A 367 9.44 12.43 8.63
N LYS A 368 8.92 13.02 9.72
CA LYS A 368 8.94 14.47 9.96
C LYS A 368 10.25 14.97 10.56
N GLU A 369 11.04 14.11 11.21
CA GLU A 369 12.24 14.57 11.93
C GLU A 369 13.42 14.94 11.01
N TYR A 370 13.33 14.70 9.69
CA TYR A 370 14.38 14.98 8.69
C TYR A 370 15.77 14.45 9.09
N GLY A 371 16.28 13.46 8.36
CA GLY A 371 17.66 12.97 8.58
C GLY A 371 17.84 11.67 9.34
N LEU A 372 16.76 11.05 9.79
CA LEU A 372 16.80 9.61 10.00
C LEU A 372 16.69 8.94 8.64
N ASN A 373 17.86 8.74 8.02
CA ASN A 373 18.01 7.80 6.92
C ASN A 373 17.35 6.49 7.37
N ALA A 374 16.23 6.12 6.77
CA ALA A 374 15.81 4.74 6.85
C ALA A 374 16.97 3.94 6.26
N SER A 375 17.67 3.17 7.09
CA SER A 375 18.75 2.28 6.66
C SER A 375 18.24 1.11 5.81
N ALA A 376 17.08 1.27 5.18
CA ALA A 376 16.15 0.20 4.93
C ALA A 376 15.44 0.43 3.60
N GLU A 377 15.52 -0.57 2.73
CA GLU A 377 15.13 -0.48 1.33
C GLU A 377 13.59 -0.39 1.13
N ASN A 378 12.79 -0.62 2.17
CA ASN A 378 11.32 -0.74 2.09
C ASN A 378 10.58 0.20 3.08
N PRO A 379 9.48 0.89 2.71
CA PRO A 379 8.80 1.83 3.63
C PRO A 379 8.17 1.14 4.84
N TRP A 380 8.16 -0.19 4.87
CA TRP A 380 7.80 -0.99 6.03
C TRP A 380 8.73 -0.83 7.24
N TYR A 381 9.95 -0.36 7.04
CA TYR A 381 10.96 -0.35 8.11
C TYR A 381 10.84 0.82 9.09
N PHE A 382 9.92 1.75 8.87
CA PHE A 382 9.58 2.77 9.85
C PHE A 382 8.75 2.18 10.99
N ALA A 383 9.06 2.52 12.24
CA ALA A 383 8.45 1.88 13.40
C ALA A 383 6.94 2.15 13.43
N TYR A 384 6.51 3.37 13.07
CA TYR A 384 5.08 3.67 12.88
C TYR A 384 4.37 2.69 11.93
N LYS A 385 4.96 2.34 10.78
CA LYS A 385 4.35 1.43 9.80
C LYS A 385 4.30 -0.01 10.33
N GLN A 386 5.24 -0.38 11.19
CA GLN A 386 5.22 -1.68 11.89
C GLN A 386 4.19 -1.69 13.01
N ASP A 387 4.03 -0.59 13.74
CA ASP A 387 3.26 -0.55 14.98
C ASP A 387 1.78 -0.29 14.78
N VAL A 388 1.39 0.56 13.82
CA VAL A 388 0.01 1.04 13.65
C VAL A 388 -1.04 -0.09 13.52
N TRP A 389 -0.67 -1.20 12.89
CA TRP A 389 -1.56 -2.36 12.74
C TRP A 389 -1.26 -3.52 13.68
N SER A 390 -0.16 -3.48 14.46
CA SER A 390 0.21 -4.59 15.36
C SER A 390 -0.92 -4.97 16.33
N PRO A 391 -1.59 -4.02 17.01
CA PRO A 391 -2.75 -4.35 17.86
C PRO A 391 -3.93 -4.94 17.09
N LEU A 392 -4.12 -4.56 15.81
CA LEU A 392 -5.20 -5.09 14.97
C LEU A 392 -5.00 -6.59 14.72
N TYR A 393 -3.78 -6.99 14.34
CA TYR A 393 -3.47 -8.40 14.12
C TYR A 393 -3.55 -9.23 15.41
N ASP A 394 -3.09 -8.69 16.55
CA ASP A 394 -3.29 -9.33 17.86
C ASP A 394 -4.78 -9.56 18.16
N TYR A 395 -5.61 -8.52 17.95
CA TYR A 395 -7.04 -8.58 18.19
C TYR A 395 -7.73 -9.60 17.28
N VAL A 396 -7.32 -9.70 16.01
CA VAL A 396 -7.86 -10.68 15.07
C VAL A 396 -7.51 -12.10 15.53
N LEU A 397 -6.24 -12.38 15.82
CA LEU A 397 -5.80 -13.70 16.29
C LEU A 397 -6.56 -14.14 17.55
N ARG A 398 -6.82 -13.22 18.47
CA ARG A 398 -7.42 -13.51 19.77
C ARG A 398 -8.95 -13.56 19.76
N THR A 399 -9.61 -12.79 18.90
CA THR A 399 -11.08 -12.55 18.98
C THR A 399 -11.84 -12.76 17.68
N LYS A 400 -11.14 -12.87 16.54
CA LYS A 400 -11.71 -13.02 15.19
C LYS A 400 -11.00 -14.13 14.40
N GLU A 401 -10.49 -15.16 15.08
CA GLU A 401 -9.82 -16.29 14.41
C GLU A 401 -10.74 -16.94 13.35
N ASP A 402 -12.06 -16.88 13.55
CA ASP A 402 -13.08 -17.44 12.66
C ASP A 402 -13.16 -16.81 11.27
N ILE A 403 -12.51 -15.66 11.04
CA ILE A 403 -12.45 -15.02 9.72
C ILE A 403 -11.14 -15.31 8.97
N LEU A 404 -10.11 -15.86 9.62
CA LEU A 404 -8.76 -16.02 9.04
C LEU A 404 -8.69 -17.06 7.91
N ASP A 405 -9.64 -17.98 7.83
CA ASP A 405 -9.67 -19.04 6.81
C ASP A 405 -10.12 -18.56 5.44
N CYS A 406 -10.71 -17.37 5.34
CA CYS A 406 -11.34 -16.85 4.12
C CYS A 406 -11.16 -15.34 3.95
N THR A 407 -10.34 -14.72 4.79
CA THR A 407 -10.04 -13.28 4.73
C THR A 407 -8.57 -13.08 4.42
N ALA A 408 -8.28 -12.34 3.37
CA ALA A 408 -6.93 -11.88 3.07
C ALA A 408 -6.75 -10.45 3.58
N PHE A 409 -5.70 -10.23 4.35
CA PHE A 409 -5.31 -8.91 4.86
C PHE A 409 -4.20 -8.34 4.00
N TYR A 410 -4.41 -7.12 3.53
CA TYR A 410 -3.44 -6.35 2.77
C TYR A 410 -3.15 -5.05 3.49
N GLU A 411 -1.93 -4.58 3.34
CA GLU A 411 -1.54 -3.25 3.80
C GLU A 411 -1.13 -2.40 2.61
N PHE A 412 -1.77 -1.24 2.46
CA PHE A 412 -1.33 -0.24 1.49
C PHE A 412 -0.30 0.68 2.15
N ILE A 413 0.97 0.38 1.91
CA ILE A 413 2.13 1.04 2.49
C ILE A 413 2.66 2.03 1.45
N TYR A 414 2.85 3.28 1.87
CA TYR A 414 3.34 4.32 0.98
C TYR A 414 4.17 5.37 1.73
N PRO A 415 5.10 6.06 1.03
CA PRO A 415 5.86 7.16 1.60
C PRO A 415 5.00 8.41 1.79
N THR A 416 5.19 9.08 2.91
CA THR A 416 4.30 10.17 3.35
C THR A 416 4.39 11.43 2.49
N TYR A 417 5.52 11.65 1.80
CA TYR A 417 5.76 12.88 1.03
C TYR A 417 5.05 12.89 -0.33
N LYS A 418 4.48 11.77 -0.78
CA LYS A 418 3.85 11.69 -2.10
C LYS A 418 2.54 12.48 -2.16
N PRO A 419 2.28 13.16 -3.28
CA PRO A 419 1.02 13.86 -3.48
C PRO A 419 -0.13 12.85 -3.54
N ILE A 420 -1.29 13.28 -3.03
CA ILE A 420 -2.51 12.49 -3.08
C ILE A 420 -3.25 12.76 -4.37
N PHE A 421 -3.33 14.02 -4.78
CA PHE A 421 -4.09 14.47 -5.95
C PHE A 421 -3.23 15.19 -6.99
N THR A 422 -2.11 15.78 -6.56
CA THR A 422 -1.34 16.67 -7.44
C THR A 422 -0.40 15.85 -8.33
N ASP A 423 -0.65 15.87 -9.64
CA ASP A 423 0.29 15.26 -10.59
C ASP A 423 1.63 15.97 -10.55
N THR A 424 2.67 15.18 -10.33
CA THR A 424 4.03 15.69 -10.25
C THR A 424 4.93 14.89 -11.18
N PRO A 425 5.42 15.49 -12.28
CA PRO A 425 6.32 14.85 -13.23
C PRO A 425 7.48 14.10 -12.57
N GLY A 426 7.70 12.85 -12.99
CA GLY A 426 8.85 12.06 -12.55
C GLY A 426 8.76 11.50 -11.13
N ILE A 427 7.61 11.54 -10.45
CA ILE A 427 7.38 10.76 -9.22
C ILE A 427 7.17 9.28 -9.57
N PRO A 428 8.04 8.37 -9.10
CA PRO A 428 7.80 6.93 -9.22
C PRO A 428 6.52 6.51 -8.50
N GLY A 429 5.69 5.71 -9.15
CA GLY A 429 4.39 5.26 -8.61
C GLY A 429 3.26 6.30 -8.70
N GLY A 430 3.55 7.54 -9.08
CA GLY A 430 2.55 8.60 -9.29
C GLY A 430 1.88 9.09 -8.00
N ARG A 431 0.65 9.60 -8.15
CA ARG A 431 -0.20 10.07 -7.05
C ARG A 431 -0.84 8.91 -6.26
N LEU A 432 -1.06 9.12 -4.96
CA LEU A 432 -1.44 8.04 -4.03
C LEU A 432 -2.85 7.49 -4.28
N ASP A 433 -3.82 8.31 -4.69
CA ASP A 433 -5.18 7.88 -5.05
C ASP A 433 -5.20 6.86 -6.21
N GLN A 434 -4.43 7.13 -7.28
CA GLN A 434 -4.29 6.26 -8.45
C GLN A 434 -3.53 5.00 -8.11
N ALA A 435 -2.45 5.12 -7.33
CA ALA A 435 -1.69 3.96 -6.88
C ALA A 435 -2.58 3.03 -6.04
N PHE A 436 -3.28 3.56 -5.04
CA PHE A 436 -4.21 2.79 -4.23
C PHE A 436 -5.28 2.09 -5.07
N ALA A 437 -5.96 2.84 -5.95
CA ALA A 437 -7.00 2.29 -6.79
C ALA A 437 -6.47 1.21 -7.75
N ARG A 438 -5.30 1.44 -8.36
CA ARG A 438 -4.67 0.48 -9.29
C ARG A 438 -4.38 -0.85 -8.58
N GLU A 439 -3.70 -0.80 -7.44
CA GLU A 439 -3.32 -2.03 -6.72
C GLU A 439 -4.56 -2.77 -6.20
N VAL A 440 -5.53 -2.05 -5.62
CA VAL A 440 -6.77 -2.69 -5.13
C VAL A 440 -7.59 -3.27 -6.27
N ASN A 441 -7.72 -2.56 -7.40
CA ASN A 441 -8.42 -3.07 -8.57
C ASN A 441 -7.74 -4.35 -9.10
N ALA A 442 -6.42 -4.36 -9.23
CA ALA A 442 -5.69 -5.52 -9.69
C ALA A 442 -5.91 -6.74 -8.78
N GLU A 443 -5.88 -6.53 -7.46
CA GLU A 443 -6.05 -7.62 -6.51
C GLU A 443 -7.51 -8.11 -6.42
N VAL A 444 -8.49 -7.22 -6.54
CA VAL A 444 -9.91 -7.60 -6.64
C VAL A 444 -10.14 -8.48 -7.86
N GLU A 445 -9.60 -8.13 -9.03
CA GLU A 445 -9.73 -8.96 -10.23
C GLU A 445 -9.03 -10.32 -10.06
N SER A 446 -7.85 -10.33 -9.44
CA SER A 446 -7.09 -11.55 -9.11
C SER A 446 -7.92 -12.51 -8.24
N LEU A 447 -8.44 -12.01 -7.11
CA LEU A 447 -9.26 -12.81 -6.19
C LEU A 447 -10.58 -13.26 -6.82
N LEU A 448 -11.25 -12.41 -7.60
CA LEU A 448 -12.47 -12.79 -8.32
C LEU A 448 -12.22 -13.92 -9.33
N SER A 449 -11.06 -13.95 -9.99
CA SER A 449 -10.71 -15.00 -10.94
C SER A 449 -10.50 -16.38 -10.29
N MET A 450 -10.16 -16.40 -8.99
CA MET A 450 -9.97 -17.61 -8.19
C MET A 450 -11.26 -18.09 -7.53
N LEU A 451 -12.31 -17.27 -7.47
CA LEU A 451 -13.58 -17.63 -6.85
C LEU A 451 -14.46 -18.46 -7.80
N PRO A 452 -15.16 -19.49 -7.28
CA PRO A 452 -16.17 -20.21 -8.05
C PRO A 452 -17.28 -19.28 -8.54
N ALA A 453 -17.83 -19.61 -9.71
CA ALA A 453 -18.92 -18.84 -10.31
C ALA A 453 -20.10 -18.63 -9.33
N GLY A 454 -20.53 -17.38 -9.17
CA GLY A 454 -21.64 -17.00 -8.30
C GLY A 454 -21.25 -16.68 -6.85
N GLN A 455 -19.97 -16.78 -6.47
CA GLN A 455 -19.49 -16.23 -5.22
C GLN A 455 -19.11 -14.76 -5.34
N GLU A 456 -19.36 -14.00 -4.27
CA GLU A 456 -19.06 -12.57 -4.18
C GLU A 456 -17.85 -12.31 -3.29
N LEU A 457 -16.89 -11.54 -3.79
CA LEU A 457 -15.81 -10.95 -3.00
C LEU A 457 -16.31 -9.72 -2.23
N ARG A 458 -15.85 -9.55 -0.99
CA ARG A 458 -16.17 -8.40 -0.14
C ARG A 458 -14.92 -7.65 0.25
N LEU A 459 -14.83 -6.40 -0.19
CA LEU A 459 -13.72 -5.50 0.11
C LEU A 459 -14.08 -4.59 1.30
N TYR A 460 -13.25 -4.65 2.33
CA TYR A 460 -13.32 -3.82 3.53
C TYR A 460 -12.04 -2.99 3.62
N ILE A 461 -12.16 -1.72 3.98
CA ILE A 461 -11.02 -0.81 4.08
C ILE A 461 -10.98 -0.23 5.49
N VAL A 462 -9.83 -0.31 6.15
CA VAL A 462 -9.55 0.39 7.41
C VAL A 462 -8.41 1.36 7.13
N ALA A 463 -8.53 2.60 7.56
CA ALA A 463 -7.55 3.62 7.23
C ALA A 463 -7.27 4.53 8.42
N HIS A 464 -6.00 4.89 8.62
CA HIS A 464 -5.59 5.77 9.71
C HIS A 464 -5.06 7.10 9.16
N SER A 465 -5.40 8.21 9.82
CA SER A 465 -4.85 9.54 9.52
C SER A 465 -4.99 9.88 8.02
N MET A 466 -3.93 10.37 7.37
CA MET A 466 -3.88 10.65 5.91
C MET A 466 -4.32 9.45 5.04
N GLY A 467 -4.20 8.21 5.52
CA GLY A 467 -4.68 7.02 4.82
C GLY A 467 -6.18 7.07 4.58
N GLY A 468 -6.96 7.71 5.46
CA GLY A 468 -8.38 7.94 5.26
C GLY A 468 -8.65 8.76 4.00
N LEU A 469 -7.80 9.74 3.70
CA LEU A 469 -7.87 10.54 2.49
C LEU A 469 -7.51 9.75 1.25
N VAL A 470 -6.37 9.07 1.30
CA VAL A 470 -5.89 8.23 0.20
C VAL A 470 -6.94 7.19 -0.18
N ALA A 471 -7.52 6.51 0.81
CA ALA A 471 -8.57 5.52 0.58
C ALA A 471 -9.79 6.12 -0.09
N ARG A 472 -10.32 7.24 0.43
CA ARG A 472 -11.49 7.91 -0.16
C ARG A 472 -11.27 8.39 -1.58
N ALA A 473 -10.12 9.01 -1.83
CA ALA A 473 -9.74 9.50 -3.15
C ALA A 473 -9.62 8.34 -4.14
N GLY A 474 -8.94 7.26 -3.76
CA GLY A 474 -8.78 6.10 -4.63
C GLY A 474 -10.07 5.29 -4.82
N ILE A 475 -11.00 5.26 -3.85
CA ILE A 475 -12.34 4.66 -4.03
C ILE A 475 -13.09 5.30 -5.20
N GLN A 476 -12.88 6.59 -5.49
CA GLN A 476 -13.52 7.24 -6.65
C GLN A 476 -12.98 6.75 -7.99
N LEU A 477 -11.86 6.01 -7.98
CA LEU A 477 -11.16 5.47 -9.15
C LEU A 477 -11.28 3.93 -9.23
N PHE A 478 -12.17 3.34 -8.43
CA PHE A 478 -12.40 1.90 -8.44
C PHE A 478 -13.00 1.41 -9.76
N SER A 479 -12.64 0.19 -10.17
CA SER A 479 -13.31 -0.50 -11.26
C SER A 479 -14.75 -0.85 -10.86
N ALA A 480 -15.58 -1.24 -11.83
CA ALA A 480 -16.94 -1.70 -11.55
C ALA A 480 -16.97 -2.91 -10.58
N ASN A 481 -16.00 -3.82 -10.72
CA ASN A 481 -15.85 -4.99 -9.85
C ASN A 481 -15.45 -4.56 -8.42
N SER A 482 -14.50 -3.64 -8.28
CA SER A 482 -14.11 -3.09 -6.98
C SER A 482 -15.25 -2.32 -6.29
N HIS A 483 -16.03 -1.53 -7.03
CA HIS A 483 -17.22 -0.88 -6.49
C HIS A 483 -18.28 -1.88 -6.02
N THR A 484 -18.43 -3.00 -6.73
CA THR A 484 -19.34 -4.09 -6.37
C THR A 484 -18.86 -4.81 -5.11
N ALA A 485 -17.56 -5.12 -5.03
CA ALA A 485 -16.96 -5.77 -3.88
C ALA A 485 -16.92 -4.85 -2.64
N PHE A 486 -16.76 -3.53 -2.82
CA PHE A 486 -16.59 -2.58 -1.72
C PHE A 486 -17.79 -2.55 -0.77
N GLN A 487 -17.56 -2.93 0.48
CA GLN A 487 -18.55 -2.96 1.54
C GLN A 487 -18.48 -1.71 2.41
N LYS A 488 -17.33 -1.46 3.04
CA LYS A 488 -17.17 -0.40 4.04
C LYS A 488 -15.76 0.19 4.07
N LEU A 489 -15.70 1.48 4.37
CA LEU A 489 -14.50 2.20 4.79
C LEU A 489 -14.68 2.61 6.25
N VAL A 490 -13.72 2.23 7.10
CA VAL A 490 -13.63 2.64 8.49
C VAL A 490 -12.36 3.47 8.68
N THR A 491 -12.50 4.70 9.16
CA THR A 491 -11.37 5.61 9.35
C THR A 491 -11.10 5.86 10.83
N TRP A 492 -9.83 6.01 11.19
CA TRP A 492 -9.36 6.41 12.51
C TRP A 492 -8.79 7.82 12.44
N GLY A 493 -9.38 8.77 13.17
CA GLY A 493 -8.80 10.09 13.44
C GLY A 493 -8.80 11.11 12.29
N SER A 494 -8.76 10.72 11.00
CA SER A 494 -8.78 11.69 9.88
C SER A 494 -9.40 11.16 8.56
N PRO A 495 -10.71 10.85 8.51
CA PRO A 495 -11.47 10.78 7.24
C PRO A 495 -11.49 12.10 6.46
N HIS A 496 -11.05 13.17 7.14
CA HIS A 496 -10.52 14.51 6.81
C HIS A 496 -11.41 15.58 6.15
N MET A 497 -11.08 16.82 6.53
CA MET A 497 -11.33 18.12 5.89
C MET A 497 -10.01 18.86 5.61
N GLY A 498 -8.89 18.17 5.72
CA GLY A 498 -7.52 18.72 5.75
C GLY A 498 -7.09 19.13 7.17
N GLY A 499 -5.90 19.70 7.30
CA GLY A 499 -5.30 20.15 8.56
C GLY A 499 -5.28 21.67 8.69
N ALA A 500 -5.80 22.20 9.80
CA ALA A 500 -5.81 23.65 10.05
C ALA A 500 -4.39 24.24 10.14
N LEU A 501 -3.47 23.52 10.79
CA LEU A 501 -2.07 23.92 10.91
C LEU A 501 -1.33 23.91 9.56
N VAL A 502 -1.72 23.01 8.65
CA VAL A 502 -1.21 22.98 7.28
C VAL A 502 -1.58 24.27 6.56
N SER A 503 -2.86 24.65 6.53
CA SER A 503 -3.29 25.92 5.89
C SER A 503 -2.65 27.15 6.54
N MET A 504 -2.52 27.18 7.87
CA MET A 504 -1.85 28.28 8.57
C MET A 504 -0.38 28.44 8.13
N ARG A 505 0.33 27.35 7.86
CA ARG A 505 1.70 27.38 7.33
C ARG A 505 1.81 28.15 6.02
N TYR A 506 0.87 27.96 5.08
CA TYR A 506 0.86 28.67 3.80
C TYR A 506 0.45 30.14 3.93
N VAL A 507 -0.35 30.49 4.94
CA VAL A 507 -0.60 31.90 5.26
C VAL A 507 0.68 32.58 5.74
N LEU A 508 1.42 31.94 6.65
CA LEU A 508 2.68 32.47 7.18
C LEU A 508 3.80 32.51 6.14
N GLY A 509 3.85 31.53 5.23
CA GLY A 509 4.84 31.43 4.16
C GLY A 509 4.50 32.22 2.89
N ALA A 510 3.36 32.93 2.84
CA ALA A 510 3.00 33.70 1.66
C ALA A 510 4.00 34.84 1.37
N PRO A 511 4.11 35.31 0.11
CA PRO A 511 5.01 36.39 -0.26
C PRO A 511 4.85 37.65 0.61
N GLY A 512 5.95 38.35 0.82
CA GLY A 512 5.99 39.54 1.66
C GLY A 512 5.02 40.62 1.18
N GLY A 513 4.22 41.16 2.10
CA GLY A 513 3.26 42.23 1.79
C GLY A 513 1.91 41.76 1.25
N ILE A 514 1.65 40.45 1.18
CA ILE A 514 0.31 39.93 0.88
C ILE A 514 -0.63 40.07 2.07
N TYR A 515 -0.15 39.72 3.27
CA TYR A 515 -0.93 39.76 4.50
C TYR A 515 -0.34 40.74 5.50
N ARG A 516 -1.23 41.39 6.26
CA ARG A 516 -0.92 42.06 7.52
C ARG A 516 -1.58 41.31 8.66
N VAL A 517 -0.95 41.36 9.81
CA VAL A 517 -1.56 40.94 11.07
C VAL A 517 -2.73 41.88 11.37
N GLY A 518 -3.95 41.32 11.53
CA GLY A 518 -5.18 42.10 11.68
C GLY A 518 -5.20 42.96 12.95
N SER A 519 -5.71 44.19 12.85
CA SER A 519 -5.87 45.11 13.99
C SER A 519 -7.03 44.72 14.93
N GLU A 520 -8.07 44.06 14.42
CA GLU A 520 -9.23 43.57 15.19
C GLU A 520 -9.02 42.19 15.84
N ALA A 521 -7.90 41.53 15.54
CA ALA A 521 -7.56 40.21 16.04
C ALA A 521 -7.36 40.13 17.57
N TYR A 522 -7.31 41.29 18.24
CA TYR A 522 -7.28 41.45 19.70
C TYR A 522 -8.52 40.85 20.40
N ALA A 523 -9.66 40.76 19.71
CA ALA A 523 -10.88 40.18 20.28
C ALA A 523 -10.93 38.64 20.19
N ALA A 524 -10.33 38.05 19.15
CA ALA A 524 -10.34 36.59 18.92
C ALA A 524 -9.25 35.85 19.72
N THR A 525 -8.12 36.51 20.03
CA THR A 525 -6.94 35.91 20.66
C THR A 525 -6.81 36.25 22.14
N GLN A 526 -7.75 35.77 22.95
CA GLN A 526 -7.76 35.96 24.40
C GLN A 526 -6.75 35.14 25.25
N PRO A 527 -5.98 34.12 24.76
CA PRO A 527 -5.16 33.32 25.68
C PRO A 527 -3.79 33.90 26.04
N LEU A 528 -3.15 34.73 25.19
CA LEU A 528 -1.74 35.16 25.38
C LEU A 528 -1.52 36.68 25.52
N GLY A 529 -2.59 37.46 25.69
CA GLY A 529 -2.52 38.88 26.05
C GLY A 529 -2.12 39.86 24.93
N ASN A 530 -1.62 39.39 23.77
CA ASN A 530 -1.48 40.16 22.53
C ASN A 530 -1.33 39.22 21.30
N ILE A 531 -1.47 39.76 20.08
CA ILE A 531 -1.37 38.97 18.84
C ILE A 531 0.06 38.48 18.53
N ASP A 532 1.09 39.25 18.89
CA ASP A 532 2.48 38.85 18.62
C ASP A 532 2.81 37.53 19.34
N ASN A 533 2.41 37.40 20.61
CA ASN A 533 2.56 36.19 21.40
C ASN A 533 1.81 35.00 20.77
N THR A 534 0.59 35.22 20.27
CA THR A 534 -0.18 34.18 19.58
C THR A 534 0.48 33.75 18.28
N LEU A 535 0.96 34.68 17.46
CA LEU A 535 1.69 34.35 16.23
C LEU A 535 3.00 33.63 16.51
N PHE A 536 3.73 34.01 17.56
CA PHE A 536 4.92 33.28 18.00
C PHE A 536 4.59 31.83 18.35
N ALA A 537 3.57 31.60 19.19
CA ALA A 537 3.15 30.25 19.56
C ALA A 537 2.69 29.42 18.34
N LEU A 538 1.97 30.05 17.40
CA LEU A 538 1.53 29.41 16.15
C LEU A 538 2.72 29.02 15.25
N ARG A 539 3.65 29.94 15.00
CA ARG A 539 4.86 29.69 14.19
C ARG A 539 5.63 28.50 14.74
N ARG A 540 5.86 28.48 16.07
CA ARG A 540 6.60 27.39 16.73
C ARG A 540 5.89 26.05 16.68
N SER A 541 4.57 26.05 16.79
CA SER A 541 3.79 24.81 16.65
C SER A 541 3.89 24.26 15.23
N ILE A 542 3.93 25.13 14.22
CA ILE A 542 4.04 24.73 12.81
C ILE A 542 5.43 24.20 12.46
N ASP A 543 6.49 24.82 13.01
CA ASP A 543 7.89 24.43 12.76
C ASP A 543 8.14 22.95 13.06
N GLN A 544 7.59 22.48 14.17
CA GLN A 544 7.82 21.11 14.65
C GLN A 544 6.85 20.11 14.03
N MET A 545 5.61 20.52 13.72
CA MET A 545 4.56 19.56 13.34
C MET A 545 4.32 19.40 11.84
N GLN A 546 4.64 20.40 11.02
CA GLN A 546 4.17 20.48 9.63
C GLN A 546 5.30 20.72 8.65
N ALA A 547 5.74 19.66 7.98
CA ALA A 547 6.62 19.71 6.82
C ALA A 547 5.92 20.35 5.60
N ASP A 548 6.67 21.00 4.68
CA ASP A 548 6.16 21.38 3.35
C ASP A 548 6.61 20.38 2.29
N THR A 549 5.93 19.23 2.23
CA THR A 549 6.12 18.16 1.25
C THR A 549 4.96 18.15 0.24
N PRO A 550 5.13 17.60 -0.98
CA PRO A 550 4.05 17.46 -1.96
C PRO A 550 2.77 16.85 -1.37
N GLY A 551 2.88 15.79 -0.57
CA GLY A 551 1.77 15.16 0.13
C GLY A 551 1.08 16.06 1.14
N THR A 552 1.84 16.78 1.97
CA THR A 552 1.24 17.73 2.94
C THR A 552 0.57 18.93 2.27
N ARG A 553 1.00 19.33 1.06
CA ARG A 553 0.28 20.37 0.29
C ARG A 553 -1.14 19.91 -0.04
N ASP A 554 -1.35 18.62 -0.21
CA ASP A 554 -2.68 18.05 -0.44
C ASP A 554 -3.55 17.99 0.83
N LEU A 555 -2.94 18.17 2.01
CA LEU A 555 -3.63 18.24 3.31
C LEU A 555 -4.07 19.64 3.72
N ARG A 556 -3.85 20.66 2.89
CA ARG A 556 -4.44 22.00 3.14
C ARG A 556 -5.95 21.87 3.30
N TYR A 557 -6.50 22.66 4.22
CA TYR A 557 -7.90 22.58 4.62
C TYR A 557 -8.85 22.82 3.43
N ALA A 558 -10.05 22.25 3.48
CA ALA A 558 -11.10 22.44 2.48
C ALA A 558 -12.28 23.21 3.08
N ASN A 559 -12.23 24.54 3.02
CA ASN A 559 -13.38 25.38 3.36
C ASN A 559 -14.51 25.19 2.33
N SER A 560 -15.75 25.09 2.79
CA SER A 560 -16.92 24.97 1.90
C SER A 560 -18.23 25.25 2.63
N HIS A 561 -19.00 26.25 2.20
CA HIS A 561 -20.29 26.57 2.81
C HIS A 561 -21.38 25.48 2.62
N THR A 562 -21.16 24.49 1.75
CA THR A 562 -22.15 23.43 1.43
C THR A 562 -21.79 22.07 2.02
N THR A 563 -20.51 21.82 2.30
CA THR A 563 -20.00 20.57 2.87
C THR A 563 -19.36 20.76 4.25
N THR A 564 -18.88 21.97 4.57
CA THR A 564 -18.26 22.33 5.85
C THR A 564 -18.89 23.58 6.50
N PRO A 565 -19.72 23.44 7.55
CA PRO A 565 -20.21 24.59 8.31
C PRO A 565 -19.12 25.32 9.13
N TYR A 566 -17.85 24.87 9.07
CA TYR A 566 -16.79 25.17 10.04
C TYR A 566 -15.52 25.63 9.34
N ASN A 567 -15.44 26.92 9.07
CA ASN A 567 -14.31 27.55 8.41
C ASN A 567 -13.17 27.85 9.39
N LEU A 568 -11.97 28.03 8.83
CA LEU A 568 -10.86 28.62 9.58
C LEU A 568 -11.07 30.13 9.77
N VAL A 569 -10.60 30.69 10.89
CA VAL A 569 -10.67 32.14 11.19
C VAL A 569 -9.44 32.93 10.73
N LEU A 570 -8.85 32.53 9.60
CA LEU A 570 -7.63 33.17 9.09
C LEU A 570 -7.85 34.65 8.76
N ASP A 571 -9.05 35.03 8.35
CA ASP A 571 -9.47 36.42 8.10
C ASP A 571 -9.74 37.26 9.36
N GLN A 572 -9.77 36.63 10.54
CA GLN A 572 -9.79 37.33 11.83
C GLN A 572 -8.38 37.56 12.37
N LEU A 573 -7.43 36.70 11.98
CA LEU A 573 -6.03 36.80 12.38
C LEU A 573 -5.21 37.69 11.43
N PHE A 574 -5.56 37.66 10.15
CA PHE A 574 -4.86 38.37 9.08
C PHE A 574 -5.84 39.21 8.25
N SER A 575 -5.33 40.28 7.67
CA SER A 575 -5.98 41.06 6.62
C SER A 575 -5.14 41.04 5.35
N MET A 576 -5.79 41.08 4.20
CA MET A 576 -5.09 41.16 2.91
C MET A 576 -4.75 42.61 2.54
N ASP A 577 -3.53 42.82 2.10
CA ASP A 577 -3.03 44.10 1.57
C ASP A 577 -3.25 44.26 0.06
N ILE A 578 -3.74 43.19 -0.57
CA ILE A 578 -4.11 43.16 -1.98
C ILE A 578 -5.64 43.29 -2.10
N SER A 579 -6.11 44.02 -3.11
CA SER A 579 -7.55 44.17 -3.37
C SER A 579 -7.95 43.46 -4.66
N PRO A 580 -9.21 42.96 -4.75
CA PRO A 580 -9.72 42.33 -5.97
C PRO A 580 -9.65 43.24 -7.21
N ALA A 581 -9.77 44.55 -7.00
CA ALA A 581 -9.70 45.55 -8.07
C ALA A 581 -8.28 45.83 -8.56
N GLY A 582 -7.26 45.52 -7.75
CA GLY A 582 -5.85 45.73 -8.09
C GLY A 582 -5.22 44.56 -8.83
N ASP A 583 -5.42 43.34 -8.32
CA ASP A 583 -4.93 42.10 -8.93
C ASP A 583 -5.84 40.94 -8.54
N ALA A 584 -6.85 40.67 -9.36
CA ALA A 584 -7.84 39.64 -9.10
C ALA A 584 -7.22 38.23 -9.03
N ALA A 585 -6.21 37.94 -9.85
CA ALA A 585 -5.58 36.63 -9.87
C ALA A 585 -4.79 36.37 -8.58
N LEU A 586 -4.02 37.37 -8.13
CA LEU A 586 -3.30 37.30 -6.87
C LEU A 586 -4.26 37.25 -5.67
N TRP A 587 -5.35 38.01 -5.73
CA TRP A 587 -6.41 37.98 -4.70
C TRP A 587 -7.06 36.59 -4.62
N HIS A 588 -7.45 36.00 -5.74
CA HIS A 588 -8.03 34.64 -5.76
C HIS A 588 -7.06 33.57 -5.28
N LYS A 589 -5.75 33.74 -5.48
CA LYS A 589 -4.73 32.81 -5.00
C LYS A 589 -4.58 32.84 -3.46
N TYR A 590 -4.63 34.04 -2.89
CA TYR A 590 -4.31 34.30 -1.48
C TYR A 590 -5.54 34.71 -0.65
N ASP A 591 -6.75 34.51 -1.14
CA ASP A 591 -7.96 34.82 -0.38
C ASP A 591 -8.01 34.02 0.94
N LEU A 592 -8.19 34.71 2.07
CA LEU A 592 -8.13 34.08 3.39
C LEU A 592 -9.29 33.12 3.67
N ARG A 593 -10.32 33.08 2.82
CA ARG A 593 -11.48 32.18 2.95
C ARG A 593 -11.51 31.04 1.93
N SER A 594 -10.95 31.27 0.75
CA SER A 594 -11.11 30.39 -0.42
C SER A 594 -9.88 30.33 -1.35
N GLY A 595 -8.78 30.98 -0.98
CA GLY A 595 -7.57 31.06 -1.78
C GLY A 595 -6.93 29.70 -2.05
N THR A 596 -6.57 29.45 -3.31
CA THR A 596 -6.01 28.17 -3.79
C THR A 596 -4.61 27.85 -3.25
N GLU A 597 -3.90 28.85 -2.72
CA GLU A 597 -2.63 28.61 -2.02
C GLU A 597 -2.87 28.11 -0.58
N ILE A 598 -3.93 28.58 0.07
CA ILE A 598 -4.22 28.29 1.49
C ILE A 598 -5.07 27.03 1.64
N TYR A 599 -6.01 26.83 0.73
CA TYR A 599 -7.00 25.77 0.77
C TYR A 599 -6.83 24.80 -0.40
N ASN A 600 -7.13 23.52 -0.17
CA ASN A 600 -7.00 22.52 -1.21
C ASN A 600 -8.30 22.37 -2.00
N GLU A 601 -8.25 22.77 -3.27
CA GLU A 601 -9.40 22.70 -4.18
C GLU A 601 -9.78 21.25 -4.55
N ASN A 602 -8.79 20.38 -4.79
CA ASN A 602 -9.05 18.97 -5.12
C ASN A 602 -9.78 18.25 -3.98
N LEU A 603 -9.36 18.53 -2.74
CA LEU A 603 -10.00 18.02 -1.54
C LEU A 603 -11.42 18.55 -1.38
N ARG A 604 -11.63 19.85 -1.66
CA ARG A 604 -12.97 20.46 -1.64
C ARG A 604 -13.89 19.78 -2.65
N LEU A 605 -13.40 19.53 -3.87
CA LEU A 605 -14.13 18.83 -4.93
C LEU A 605 -14.42 17.37 -4.53
N LEU A 606 -13.41 16.62 -4.06
CA LEU A 606 -13.59 15.27 -3.54
C LEU A 606 -14.70 15.24 -2.49
N ASN A 607 -14.66 16.12 -1.49
CA ASN A 607 -15.67 16.16 -0.43
C ASN A 607 -17.09 16.51 -0.93
N ALA A 608 -17.21 17.24 -2.03
CA ALA A 608 -18.49 17.60 -2.62
C ALA A 608 -19.08 16.47 -3.50
N GLU A 609 -18.20 15.74 -4.19
CA GLU A 609 -18.56 14.81 -5.27
C GLU A 609 -18.32 13.33 -4.89
N ASP A 610 -17.91 13.05 -3.65
CA ASP A 610 -17.65 11.68 -3.17
C ASP A 610 -18.87 10.76 -3.38
N SER A 611 -18.67 9.68 -4.13
CA SER A 611 -19.72 8.74 -4.54
C SER A 611 -20.43 8.07 -3.36
N TYR A 612 -19.77 7.97 -2.21
CA TYR A 612 -20.31 7.37 -0.99
C TYR A 612 -20.55 8.39 0.13
N ARG A 613 -20.56 9.68 -0.22
CA ARG A 613 -20.88 10.78 0.70
C ARG A 613 -22.15 10.51 1.50
N LEU A 614 -22.02 10.59 2.81
CA LEU A 614 -23.05 10.39 3.83
C LEU A 614 -23.74 9.02 3.78
N SER A 615 -23.17 8.06 3.05
CA SER A 615 -23.70 6.70 2.99
C SER A 615 -23.31 5.88 4.22
N SER A 616 -24.03 4.79 4.46
CA SER A 616 -23.70 3.80 5.49
C SER A 616 -22.45 2.99 5.17
N LYS A 617 -21.80 3.17 4.00
CA LYS A 617 -20.50 2.54 3.72
C LYS A 617 -19.35 3.24 4.43
N TYR A 618 -19.51 4.50 4.82
CA TYR A 618 -18.45 5.34 5.39
C TYR A 618 -18.63 5.54 6.88
N HIS A 619 -17.65 5.06 7.65
CA HIS A 619 -17.60 5.12 9.10
C HIS A 619 -16.36 5.89 9.58
N ALA A 620 -16.56 6.81 10.52
CA ALA A 620 -15.50 7.53 11.20
C ALA A 620 -15.47 7.14 12.68
N LEU A 621 -14.32 6.68 13.15
CA LEU A 621 -14.02 6.54 14.58
C LEU A 621 -13.14 7.72 14.97
N PHE A 622 -13.59 8.47 15.97
CA PHE A 622 -12.91 9.69 16.39
C PHE A 622 -12.82 9.76 17.91
N GLY A 623 -11.69 10.22 18.40
CA GLY A 623 -11.42 10.60 19.77
C GLY A 623 -11.16 12.10 19.87
N VAL A 624 -11.33 12.66 21.05
CA VAL A 624 -11.00 14.04 21.36
C VAL A 624 -10.09 14.02 22.57
N THR A 625 -8.86 14.51 22.42
CA THR A 625 -7.89 14.46 23.51
C THR A 625 -8.14 15.56 24.55
N SER A 626 -8.00 15.22 25.82
CA SER A 626 -7.94 16.17 26.93
C SER A 626 -6.52 16.68 27.21
N LYS A 627 -5.48 16.09 26.58
CA LYS A 627 -4.08 16.50 26.73
C LYS A 627 -3.90 17.93 26.28
N ARG A 628 -3.24 18.77 27.10
CA ARG A 628 -2.98 20.17 26.78
C ARG A 628 -1.53 20.48 27.10
N ALA A 629 -0.87 21.15 26.16
CA ALA A 629 0.44 21.72 26.41
C ALA A 629 0.32 22.87 27.42
N GLN A 630 1.36 23.06 28.21
CA GLN A 630 1.46 24.23 29.09
C GLN A 630 2.01 25.40 28.30
N VAL A 631 1.44 26.58 28.51
CA VAL A 631 2.03 27.80 27.96
C VAL A 631 2.76 28.52 29.07
N GLU A 632 4.08 28.56 28.95
CA GLU A 632 4.92 29.34 29.85
C GLU A 632 5.26 30.69 29.21
N LEU A 633 5.01 31.76 29.96
CA LEU A 633 5.43 33.11 29.60
C LEU A 633 6.75 33.39 30.34
N THR A 634 7.87 33.20 29.64
CA THR A 634 9.19 33.54 30.20
C THR A 634 9.54 35.01 29.96
N TRP A 635 10.66 35.48 30.54
CA TRP A 635 11.06 36.88 30.47
C TRP A 635 11.22 37.34 29.00
N TYR A 636 10.68 38.53 28.66
CA TYR A 636 10.61 39.12 27.31
C TYR A 636 9.63 38.45 26.32
N TYR A 637 8.36 38.22 26.72
CA TYR A 637 7.28 37.84 25.79
C TYR A 637 7.56 36.58 24.98
N ARG A 638 8.20 35.57 25.58
CA ARG A 638 8.47 34.27 24.97
C ARG A 638 7.42 33.26 25.43
N PRO A 639 6.24 33.15 24.79
CA PRO A 639 5.36 32.02 25.00
C PRO A 639 6.06 30.78 24.44
N TYR A 640 6.50 29.90 25.32
CA TYR A 640 6.90 28.55 24.94
C TYR A 640 5.74 27.61 25.24
N VAL A 641 5.47 26.70 24.30
CA VAL A 641 4.43 25.70 24.44
C VAL A 641 5.10 24.38 24.77
N GLU A 642 5.08 24.00 26.05
CA GLU A 642 5.70 22.79 26.56
C GLU A 642 4.74 21.60 26.45
N GLY A 643 5.19 20.52 25.83
CA GLY A 643 4.43 19.29 25.63
C GLY A 643 4.82 18.55 24.36
N ASN A 644 4.30 17.34 24.20
CA ASN A 644 4.41 16.57 22.96
C ASN A 644 3.55 17.20 21.84
N GLU A 645 3.71 16.73 20.60
CA GLU A 645 2.99 17.28 19.44
C GLU A 645 1.47 17.25 19.62
N ILE A 646 0.94 16.14 20.14
CA ILE A 646 -0.48 15.98 20.45
C ILE A 646 -0.99 17.09 21.37
N ALA A 647 -0.31 17.31 22.50
CA ALA A 647 -0.71 18.31 23.48
C ALA A 647 -0.62 19.74 22.94
N LYS A 648 0.41 20.02 22.12
CA LYS A 648 0.61 21.31 21.44
C LYS A 648 -0.48 21.55 20.38
N GLY A 649 -0.77 20.57 19.53
CA GLY A 649 -1.82 20.68 18.52
C GLY A 649 -3.21 20.84 19.15
N ALA A 650 -3.49 20.11 20.23
CA ALA A 650 -4.73 20.23 21.00
C ALA A 650 -4.93 21.59 21.68
N LEU A 651 -3.85 22.31 21.95
CA LEU A 651 -3.90 23.68 22.46
C LEU A 651 -4.17 24.69 21.33
N VAL A 652 -3.52 24.52 20.18
CA VAL A 652 -3.40 25.57 19.16
C VAL A 652 -4.49 25.48 18.07
N ILE A 653 -4.90 24.27 17.68
CA ILE A 653 -5.97 24.06 16.69
C ILE A 653 -7.25 24.85 17.03
N PRO A 654 -7.75 24.88 18.29
CA PRO A 654 -8.93 25.67 18.64
C PRO A 654 -8.84 27.16 18.26
N TRP A 655 -7.64 27.75 18.20
CA TRP A 655 -7.47 29.17 17.85
C TRP A 655 -7.73 29.45 16.37
N LEU A 656 -7.69 28.41 15.53
CA LEU A 656 -7.90 28.52 14.09
C LEU A 656 -9.33 28.20 13.66
N ILE A 657 -10.20 27.75 14.58
CA ILE A 657 -11.55 27.28 14.24
C ILE A 657 -12.62 28.35 14.53
N GLU A 658 -13.49 28.60 13.56
CA GLU A 658 -14.62 29.50 13.73
C GLU A 658 -15.59 28.98 14.79
N LYS A 659 -15.93 29.84 15.76
CA LYS A 659 -16.81 29.51 16.90
C LYS A 659 -16.35 28.25 17.64
N ALA A 660 -15.04 28.13 17.88
CA ALA A 660 -14.42 26.96 18.52
C ALA A 660 -15.08 26.48 19.82
N LYS A 661 -15.76 27.36 20.57
CA LYS A 661 -16.44 27.05 21.84
C LYS A 661 -17.85 26.47 21.69
N ASP A 662 -18.46 26.58 20.51
CA ASP A 662 -19.80 26.05 20.26
C ASP A 662 -19.80 24.52 20.38
N SER A 663 -20.93 23.94 20.79
CA SER A 663 -21.10 22.49 20.87
C SER A 663 -21.17 21.85 19.48
N TYR A 664 -20.54 20.68 19.34
CA TYR A 664 -20.55 19.85 18.13
C TYR A 664 -20.22 18.40 18.47
N GLU A 665 -21.10 17.46 18.09
CA GLU A 665 -20.93 16.01 18.30
C GLU A 665 -20.62 15.61 19.75
N GLY A 666 -21.19 16.34 20.72
CA GLY A 666 -20.95 16.12 22.16
C GLY A 666 -19.67 16.76 22.71
N TYR A 667 -18.91 17.47 21.87
CA TYR A 667 -17.69 18.21 22.22
C TYR A 667 -17.78 19.68 21.81
N THR A 668 -16.67 20.42 21.85
CA THR A 668 -16.58 21.75 21.26
C THR A 668 -16.10 21.69 19.82
N ARG A 669 -16.45 22.67 18.97
CA ARG A 669 -15.98 22.72 17.57
C ARG A 669 -14.47 22.80 17.42
N GLY A 670 -13.79 23.38 18.40
CA GLY A 670 -12.33 23.44 18.48
C GLY A 670 -11.68 22.16 18.98
N ALA A 671 -12.44 21.15 19.42
CA ALA A 671 -11.92 19.87 19.84
C ALA A 671 -11.04 19.23 18.75
N SER A 672 -10.02 18.50 19.18
CA SER A 672 -9.09 17.78 18.30
C SER A 672 -8.57 16.51 18.98
N ASP A 673 -7.97 15.62 18.20
CA ASP A 673 -7.16 14.48 18.67
C ASP A 673 -5.67 14.86 18.82
N GLY A 674 -5.35 16.15 18.72
CA GLY A 674 -3.99 16.66 18.67
C GLY A 674 -3.45 16.88 17.26
N ALA A 675 -3.89 16.10 16.26
CA ALA A 675 -3.44 16.25 14.88
C ALA A 675 -4.38 17.12 14.04
N VAL A 676 -5.70 16.89 14.13
CA VAL A 676 -6.70 17.64 13.37
C VAL A 676 -7.94 17.97 14.21
N ASN A 677 -8.70 19.00 13.79
CA ASN A 677 -9.94 19.37 14.47
C ASN A 677 -11.07 18.36 14.22
N ILE A 678 -12.08 18.37 15.08
CA ILE A 678 -13.20 17.43 15.07
C ILE A 678 -13.95 17.37 13.74
N ALA A 679 -14.07 18.48 13.02
CA ALA A 679 -14.70 18.45 11.69
C ALA A 679 -13.91 17.58 10.70
N SER A 680 -12.58 17.60 10.78
CA SER A 680 -11.70 16.74 9.99
C SER A 680 -11.74 15.28 10.50
N MET A 681 -11.72 15.08 11.83
CA MET A 681 -11.74 13.73 12.43
C MET A 681 -12.99 12.93 12.14
N ILE A 682 -14.12 13.60 11.95
CA ILE A 682 -15.39 12.92 11.67
C ILE A 682 -15.79 12.99 10.20
N GLY A 683 -14.98 13.64 9.35
CA GLY A 683 -15.30 13.87 7.94
C GLY A 683 -16.63 14.60 7.81
N ALA A 684 -16.71 15.80 8.39
CA ALA A 684 -17.92 16.61 8.42
C ALA A 684 -18.49 16.77 7.00
N GLY A 685 -19.77 16.43 6.83
CA GLY A 685 -20.44 16.48 5.53
C GLY A 685 -20.07 15.35 4.56
N VAL A 686 -19.21 14.40 4.97
CA VAL A 686 -18.75 13.25 4.17
C VAL A 686 -19.13 11.93 4.80
N MET A 687 -18.81 11.71 6.08
CA MET A 687 -19.00 10.40 6.71
C MET A 687 -20.46 10.22 7.13
N GLY A 688 -21.05 9.07 6.77
CA GLY A 688 -22.45 8.75 7.09
C GLY A 688 -22.66 8.22 8.50
N THR A 689 -21.66 7.52 9.05
CA THR A 689 -21.70 7.00 10.43
C THR A 689 -20.48 7.46 11.22
N ARG A 690 -20.67 7.84 12.49
CA ARG A 690 -19.61 8.40 13.35
C ARG A 690 -19.69 7.77 14.74
N TYR A 691 -18.54 7.35 15.27
CA TYR A 691 -18.42 6.73 16.58
C TYR A 691 -17.39 7.49 17.41
N SER A 692 -17.84 8.08 18.52
CA SER A 692 -16.93 8.67 19.49
C SER A 692 -16.26 7.57 20.32
N LEU A 693 -14.94 7.64 20.40
CA LEU A 693 -14.10 6.82 21.26
C LEU A 693 -13.78 7.51 22.60
N GLY A 694 -14.30 8.71 22.85
CA GLY A 694 -14.02 9.46 24.09
C GLY A 694 -12.68 10.19 24.05
N ASP A 695 -11.96 10.14 25.17
CA ASP A 695 -10.62 10.74 25.31
C ASP A 695 -9.56 9.79 24.74
N VAL A 696 -9.38 9.89 23.42
CA VAL A 696 -8.39 9.16 22.62
C VAL A 696 -7.74 10.16 21.69
N ASP A 697 -6.41 10.23 21.71
CA ASP A 697 -5.64 11.06 20.78
C ASP A 697 -5.25 10.32 19.48
N HIS A 698 -4.51 11.02 18.63
CA HIS A 698 -4.11 10.54 17.31
C HIS A 698 -3.25 9.26 17.34
N GLU A 699 -2.43 9.06 18.38
CA GLU A 699 -1.55 7.89 18.49
C GLU A 699 -2.19 6.77 19.31
N GLU A 700 -3.11 7.14 20.20
CA GLU A 700 -3.81 6.21 21.08
C GLU A 700 -4.82 5.32 20.34
N TYR A 701 -5.24 5.66 19.11
CA TYR A 701 -6.06 4.76 18.28
C TYR A 701 -5.42 3.38 18.10
N TYR A 702 -4.09 3.33 18.01
CA TYR A 702 -3.29 2.12 17.81
C TYR A 702 -2.32 1.88 18.98
N GLY A 703 -2.62 2.42 20.16
CA GLY A 703 -1.99 2.03 21.41
C GLY A 703 -0.81 2.87 21.88
N ALA A 704 -0.58 4.03 21.26
CA ALA A 704 0.47 4.99 21.62
C ALA A 704 1.84 4.29 21.80
N PRO A 705 2.44 3.81 20.69
CA PRO A 705 3.74 3.15 20.74
C PRO A 705 4.81 4.11 21.23
N THR A 706 5.77 3.52 21.93
CA THR A 706 7.04 4.11 22.33
C THR A 706 8.13 3.13 21.90
N LYS A 707 9.40 3.55 21.93
CA LYS A 707 10.56 2.82 21.38
C LYS A 707 10.55 1.29 21.56
N ASP A 708 10.02 0.77 22.68
CA ASP A 708 9.99 -0.67 22.96
C ASP A 708 8.61 -1.23 23.39
N ARG A 709 7.53 -0.43 23.39
CA ARG A 709 6.20 -0.89 23.88
C ARG A 709 5.04 0.04 23.51
N PHE A 710 3.83 -0.52 23.51
CA PHE A 710 2.57 0.23 23.50
C PHE A 710 2.19 0.67 24.92
N THR A 711 1.81 1.94 25.10
CA THR A 711 1.46 2.48 26.41
C THR A 711 -0.04 2.49 26.70
N ARG A 712 -0.88 2.40 25.66
CA ARG A 712 -2.34 2.54 25.73
C ARG A 712 -3.10 1.46 24.94
N LEU A 713 -2.69 0.18 25.07
CA LEU A 713 -3.38 -0.94 24.42
C LEU A 713 -4.87 -1.04 24.81
N ASP A 714 -5.26 -0.52 25.98
CA ASP A 714 -6.66 -0.41 26.40
C ASP A 714 -7.50 0.43 25.42
N LEU A 715 -6.93 1.53 24.91
CA LEU A 715 -7.58 2.40 23.94
C LEU A 715 -7.56 1.79 22.54
N ALA A 716 -6.46 1.12 22.16
CA ALA A 716 -6.40 0.37 20.90
C ALA A 716 -7.49 -0.70 20.86
N GLU A 717 -7.67 -1.49 21.93
CA GLU A 717 -8.71 -2.53 22.01
C GLU A 717 -10.12 -1.92 21.82
N LYS A 718 -10.37 -0.72 22.36
CA LYS A 718 -11.63 0.01 22.17
C LYS A 718 -11.83 0.44 20.72
N THR A 719 -10.80 0.97 20.07
CA THR A 719 -10.79 1.33 18.65
C THR A 719 -11.06 0.10 17.77
N LEU A 720 -10.40 -1.02 18.07
CA LEU A 720 -10.51 -2.27 17.31
C LEU A 720 -11.86 -2.94 17.48
N THR A 721 -12.39 -2.99 18.70
CA THR A 721 -13.76 -3.47 18.98
C THR A 721 -14.76 -2.69 18.15
N SER A 722 -14.66 -1.36 18.15
CA SER A 722 -15.53 -0.48 17.37
C SER A 722 -15.32 -0.65 15.86
N THR A 723 -14.08 -0.87 15.42
CA THR A 723 -13.72 -1.10 14.01
C THR A 723 -14.37 -2.38 13.50
N PHE A 724 -14.18 -3.53 14.17
CA PHE A 724 -14.75 -4.79 13.71
C PHE A 724 -16.27 -4.84 13.84
N ASN A 725 -16.86 -4.15 14.84
CA ASN A 725 -18.31 -3.95 14.90
C ASN A 725 -18.82 -3.12 13.72
N ALA A 726 -18.08 -2.07 13.34
CA ALA A 726 -18.43 -1.24 12.18
C ALA A 726 -18.26 -2.02 10.87
N LEU A 727 -17.19 -2.80 10.71
CA LEU A 727 -16.95 -3.61 9.51
C LEU A 727 -18.03 -4.67 9.33
N ASP A 728 -18.42 -5.37 10.40
CA ASP A 728 -19.35 -6.51 10.33
C ASP A 728 -18.90 -7.51 9.23
N ILE A 729 -17.64 -7.94 9.36
CA ILE A 729 -17.04 -8.89 8.40
C ILE A 729 -17.82 -10.19 8.50
N ARG A 730 -18.30 -10.68 7.35
CA ARG A 730 -19.01 -11.96 7.33
C ARG A 730 -18.04 -13.07 7.72
N PRO A 731 -18.39 -13.90 8.71
CA PRO A 731 -17.54 -15.01 9.12
C PRO A 731 -17.35 -15.97 7.96
N CYS A 732 -16.26 -16.73 8.01
CA CYS A 732 -16.05 -17.78 7.02
C CYS A 732 -17.23 -18.72 7.07
N THR A 733 -17.85 -18.94 5.90
CA THR A 733 -18.81 -20.02 5.76
C THR A 733 -17.97 -21.28 5.82
N LYS A 734 -17.67 -21.77 7.04
CA LYS A 734 -17.18 -23.11 7.21
C LYS A 734 -18.17 -23.99 6.46
N THR A 735 -17.75 -24.59 5.36
CA THR A 735 -18.53 -25.60 4.67
C THR A 735 -18.83 -26.63 5.74
N LYS A 736 -20.06 -26.61 6.26
CA LYS A 736 -20.44 -27.44 7.40
C LYS A 736 -20.05 -28.85 7.02
N LEU A 737 -19.21 -29.49 7.84
CA LEU A 737 -18.77 -30.85 7.60
C LEU A 737 -20.00 -31.74 7.39
N GLN A 738 -20.26 -32.13 6.15
CA GLN A 738 -21.54 -32.71 5.76
C GLN A 738 -21.37 -33.77 4.70
N ILE A 739 -21.90 -34.96 4.98
CA ILE A 739 -22.09 -36.03 4.01
C ILE A 739 -23.39 -35.77 3.24
N GLN A 740 -23.27 -35.59 1.93
CA GLN A 740 -24.38 -35.49 1.01
C GLN A 740 -24.89 -36.88 0.61
N SER A 741 -23.99 -37.77 0.17
CA SER A 741 -24.33 -39.12 -0.28
C SER A 741 -23.20 -40.13 -0.07
N ILE A 742 -23.55 -41.43 -0.15
CA ILE A 742 -22.62 -42.56 -0.11
C ILE A 742 -22.96 -43.45 -1.29
N ALA A 743 -21.96 -43.79 -2.10
CA ALA A 743 -22.12 -44.61 -3.28
C ALA A 743 -21.09 -45.76 -3.33
N PRO A 744 -21.54 -47.03 -3.38
CA PRO A 744 -22.92 -47.47 -3.13
C PRO A 744 -23.33 -47.31 -1.65
N SER A 745 -24.62 -47.07 -1.38
CA SER A 745 -25.17 -46.99 -0.01
C SER A 745 -25.42 -48.35 0.65
N GLN A 746 -25.18 -49.43 -0.09
CA GLN A 746 -25.23 -50.81 0.38
C GLN A 746 -24.18 -51.66 -0.34
N GLY A 747 -23.63 -52.67 0.33
CA GLY A 747 -22.58 -53.51 -0.24
C GLY A 747 -22.07 -54.57 0.75
N ILE A 748 -21.24 -55.47 0.27
CA ILE A 748 -20.56 -56.46 1.12
C ILE A 748 -19.48 -55.78 1.97
N ILE A 749 -19.20 -56.29 3.17
CA ILE A 749 -18.05 -55.82 3.96
C ILE A 749 -16.76 -56.01 3.15
N GLY A 750 -15.86 -55.03 3.20
CA GLY A 750 -14.66 -54.99 2.38
C GLY A 750 -14.85 -54.35 1.00
N CYS A 751 -16.08 -54.00 0.59
CA CYS A 751 -16.28 -53.23 -0.64
C CYS A 751 -15.75 -51.80 -0.50
N SER A 752 -15.49 -51.15 -1.63
CA SER A 752 -15.13 -49.73 -1.66
C SER A 752 -16.38 -48.88 -1.80
N VAL A 753 -16.48 -47.84 -0.97
CA VAL A 753 -17.56 -46.84 -1.05
C VAL A 753 -16.95 -45.45 -1.14
N THR A 754 -17.60 -44.60 -1.91
CA THR A 754 -17.26 -43.18 -2.04
C THR A 754 -18.30 -42.35 -1.29
N ILE A 755 -17.83 -41.51 -0.38
CA ILE A 755 -18.59 -40.57 0.44
C ILE A 755 -18.45 -39.21 -0.22
N GLN A 756 -19.56 -38.65 -0.70
CA GLN A 756 -19.61 -37.33 -1.30
C GLN A 756 -20.16 -36.33 -0.28
N GLY A 757 -19.55 -35.14 -0.21
CA GLY A 757 -19.90 -34.13 0.77
C GLY A 757 -19.13 -32.84 0.61
N SER A 758 -18.97 -32.13 1.71
CA SER A 758 -18.24 -30.86 1.77
C SER A 758 -17.66 -30.62 3.16
N GLY A 759 -16.55 -29.88 3.22
CA GLY A 759 -15.87 -29.53 4.47
C GLY A 759 -15.05 -30.68 5.05
N PHE A 760 -14.64 -31.65 4.21
CA PHE A 760 -13.78 -32.77 4.65
C PHE A 760 -12.32 -32.38 4.82
N GLN A 761 -11.90 -31.22 4.31
CA GLN A 761 -10.52 -30.74 4.22
C GLN A 761 -9.67 -31.60 3.27
N ASN A 762 -8.66 -31.00 2.62
CA ASN A 762 -7.78 -31.72 1.70
C ASN A 762 -6.71 -32.50 2.46
N ALA A 763 -6.55 -33.79 2.16
CA ALA A 763 -5.47 -34.58 2.72
C ALA A 763 -4.12 -34.21 2.07
N PRO A 764 -3.01 -34.21 2.83
CA PRO A 764 -1.67 -33.96 2.29
C PRO A 764 -1.31 -34.96 1.19
N ARG A 765 -0.68 -34.47 0.12
CA ARG A 765 -0.26 -35.29 -1.04
C ARG A 765 1.24 -35.18 -1.27
N ASP A 766 1.84 -36.26 -1.76
CA ASP A 766 3.22 -36.26 -2.24
C ASP A 766 3.33 -35.59 -3.62
N SER A 767 4.55 -35.42 -4.11
CA SER A 767 4.82 -34.82 -5.43
C SER A 767 4.29 -35.63 -6.61
N ALA A 768 3.86 -36.88 -6.40
CA ALA A 768 3.21 -37.73 -7.41
C ALA A 768 1.68 -37.72 -7.29
N GLY A 769 1.11 -36.94 -6.35
CA GLY A 769 -0.32 -36.76 -6.15
C GLY A 769 -0.98 -37.82 -5.26
N TYR A 770 -0.21 -38.72 -4.62
CA TYR A 770 -0.74 -39.73 -3.71
C TYR A 770 -0.88 -39.21 -2.28
N ILE A 771 -1.85 -39.72 -1.53
CA ILE A 771 -2.09 -39.31 -0.14
C ILE A 771 -0.99 -39.84 0.78
N ILE A 772 -0.51 -38.96 1.66
CA ILE A 772 0.47 -39.28 2.69
C ILE A 772 -0.26 -39.81 3.93
N LEU A 773 -0.50 -41.13 3.97
CA LEU A 773 -1.30 -41.79 5.02
C LEU A 773 -0.70 -41.72 6.43
N ASN A 774 0.61 -41.47 6.57
CA ASN A 774 1.32 -41.35 7.84
C ASN A 774 1.48 -39.89 8.31
N SER A 775 0.76 -38.95 7.72
CA SER A 775 0.75 -37.54 8.15
C SER A 775 -0.02 -37.31 9.45
N ASP A 776 0.31 -36.23 10.15
CA ASP A 776 -0.38 -35.82 11.38
C ASP A 776 -1.86 -35.49 11.15
N PHE A 777 -2.24 -35.18 9.90
CA PHE A 777 -3.62 -35.01 9.45
C PHE A 777 -4.52 -36.18 9.89
N PHE A 778 -4.10 -37.42 9.68
CA PHE A 778 -4.90 -38.62 9.98
C PHE A 778 -4.91 -39.03 11.47
N LYS A 779 -4.20 -38.31 12.35
CA LYS A 779 -4.36 -38.48 13.80
C LYS A 779 -5.73 -37.97 14.28
N THR A 780 -6.27 -36.96 13.60
CA THR A 780 -7.54 -36.31 13.94
C THR A 780 -8.61 -36.49 12.86
N HIS A 781 -8.23 -36.80 11.62
CA HIS A 781 -9.15 -37.06 10.51
C HIS A 781 -9.40 -38.57 10.31
N LYS A 782 -10.66 -38.99 10.33
CA LYS A 782 -11.03 -40.41 10.11
C LYS A 782 -12.47 -40.57 9.64
N VAL A 783 -12.76 -41.69 9.01
CA VAL A 783 -14.13 -42.13 8.73
C VAL A 783 -14.46 -43.34 9.58
N THR A 784 -15.65 -43.37 10.17
CA THR A 784 -16.18 -44.56 10.85
C THR A 784 -17.43 -45.07 10.17
N VAL A 785 -17.61 -46.39 10.10
CA VAL A 785 -18.84 -47.06 9.67
C VAL A 785 -19.33 -47.93 10.82
N GLY A 786 -20.54 -47.66 11.33
CA GLY A 786 -21.08 -48.38 12.48
C GLY A 786 -20.22 -48.23 13.75
N GLY A 787 -19.48 -47.12 13.87
CA GLY A 787 -18.55 -46.85 14.97
C GLY A 787 -17.15 -47.45 14.81
N VAL A 788 -16.88 -48.23 13.75
CA VAL A 788 -15.57 -48.83 13.47
C VAL A 788 -14.81 -47.99 12.45
N ALA A 789 -13.53 -47.73 12.68
CA ALA A 789 -12.70 -46.97 11.74
C ALA A 789 -12.54 -47.71 10.40
N ALA A 790 -12.81 -47.00 9.31
CA ALA A 790 -12.68 -47.53 7.96
C ALA A 790 -11.27 -47.31 7.40
N GLN A 791 -10.82 -48.21 6.52
CA GLN A 791 -9.54 -48.03 5.84
C GLN A 791 -9.69 -47.00 4.72
N LEU A 792 -8.83 -45.99 4.70
CA LEU A 792 -8.86 -44.94 3.70
C LEU A 792 -8.19 -45.39 2.39
N LYS A 793 -8.79 -45.00 1.26
CA LYS A 793 -8.19 -45.13 -0.08
C LYS A 793 -7.87 -43.78 -0.72
N ASP A 794 -8.77 -42.81 -0.59
CA ASP A 794 -8.60 -41.45 -1.12
C ASP A 794 -9.40 -40.45 -0.29
N TRP A 795 -8.99 -39.18 -0.26
CA TRP A 795 -9.56 -38.09 0.55
C TRP A 795 -9.25 -36.74 -0.09
N ASN A 796 -10.29 -35.95 -0.31
CA ASN A 796 -10.25 -34.52 -0.60
C ASN A 796 -11.45 -33.83 0.06
N ASP A 797 -11.57 -32.51 -0.06
CA ASP A 797 -12.58 -31.74 0.64
C ASP A 797 -14.04 -32.16 0.34
N ASN A 798 -14.29 -32.75 -0.84
CA ASN A 798 -15.64 -33.08 -1.30
C ASN A 798 -15.90 -34.58 -1.45
N SER A 799 -14.86 -35.42 -1.39
CA SER A 799 -14.96 -36.85 -1.67
C SER A 799 -13.95 -37.65 -0.85
N ILE A 800 -14.45 -38.71 -0.19
CA ILE A 800 -13.63 -39.67 0.54
C ILE A 800 -13.96 -41.08 0.04
N THR A 801 -12.94 -41.85 -0.33
CA THR A 801 -13.11 -43.27 -0.69
C THR A 801 -12.54 -44.13 0.43
N ILE A 802 -13.35 -45.06 0.94
CA ILE A 802 -12.96 -45.99 2.01
C ILE A 802 -13.24 -47.44 1.61
N THR A 803 -12.59 -48.37 2.30
CA THR A 803 -13.00 -49.77 2.39
C THR A 803 -13.93 -49.94 3.60
N VAL A 804 -15.11 -50.51 3.39
CA VAL A 804 -16.08 -50.75 4.48
C VAL A 804 -15.50 -51.77 5.47
N PRO A 805 -15.32 -51.40 6.76
CA PRO A 805 -14.77 -52.30 7.77
C PRO A 805 -15.80 -53.33 8.23
N GLU A 806 -15.37 -54.31 9.03
CA GLU A 806 -16.29 -55.22 9.71
C GLU A 806 -17.02 -54.49 10.85
N PHE A 807 -18.36 -54.55 10.87
CA PHE A 807 -19.20 -53.98 11.93
C PHE A 807 -20.36 -54.92 12.29
N SER A 808 -20.85 -54.84 13.53
CA SER A 808 -21.72 -55.87 14.15
C SER A 808 -23.21 -55.78 13.80
N GLN A 809 -23.64 -54.71 13.12
CA GLN A 809 -25.04 -54.45 12.80
C GLN A 809 -25.27 -54.57 11.29
N LYS A 810 -26.52 -54.84 10.85
CA LYS A 810 -26.87 -54.88 9.41
C LYS A 810 -26.72 -53.51 8.74
N THR A 811 -26.94 -52.45 9.50
CA THR A 811 -26.82 -51.06 9.04
C THR A 811 -25.92 -50.31 10.01
N GLY A 812 -24.96 -49.57 9.47
CA GLY A 812 -23.99 -48.80 10.25
C GLY A 812 -23.96 -47.34 9.79
N ASP A 813 -23.91 -46.41 10.73
CA ASP A 813 -23.77 -44.99 10.41
C ASP A 813 -22.35 -44.70 9.91
N VAL A 814 -22.27 -44.10 8.74
CA VAL A 814 -21.05 -43.51 8.20
C VAL A 814 -20.95 -42.08 8.71
N VAL A 815 -19.80 -41.78 9.30
CA VAL A 815 -19.48 -40.48 9.87
C VAL A 815 -18.06 -40.11 9.48
N VAL A 816 -17.88 -38.89 8.98
CA VAL A 816 -16.58 -38.26 8.75
C VAL A 816 -16.22 -37.40 9.95
N HIS A 817 -14.99 -37.55 10.42
CA HIS A 817 -14.36 -36.68 11.40
C HIS A 817 -13.27 -35.87 10.70
N ALA A 818 -13.35 -34.54 10.78
CA ALA A 818 -12.31 -33.64 10.32
C ALA A 818 -11.86 -32.76 11.49
N GLY A 819 -10.67 -33.04 12.02
CA GLY A 819 -10.19 -32.41 13.26
C GLY A 819 -11.11 -32.69 14.46
N LYS A 820 -11.67 -31.63 15.04
CA LYS A 820 -12.62 -31.68 16.17
C LYS A 820 -14.09 -31.77 15.72
N GLU A 821 -14.37 -31.57 14.43
CA GLU A 821 -15.74 -31.55 13.89
C GLU A 821 -16.19 -32.95 13.45
N LYS A 822 -17.51 -33.19 13.52
CA LYS A 822 -18.16 -34.45 13.13
C LYS A 822 -19.27 -34.17 12.13
N SER A 823 -19.31 -34.94 11.04
CA SER A 823 -20.36 -34.80 10.03
C SER A 823 -21.73 -35.22 10.53
N ASN A 824 -22.78 -34.91 9.77
CA ASN A 824 -24.03 -35.68 9.86
C ASN A 824 -23.78 -37.17 9.54
N SER A 825 -24.64 -38.02 10.06
CA SER A 825 -24.60 -39.47 9.80
C SER A 825 -25.39 -39.82 8.55
N LYS A 826 -24.88 -40.75 7.75
CA LYS A 826 -25.59 -41.41 6.64
C LYS A 826 -25.41 -42.90 6.78
N SER A 827 -26.48 -43.67 6.61
CA SER A 827 -26.44 -45.11 6.86
C SER A 827 -25.90 -45.87 5.66
N PHE A 828 -25.03 -46.85 5.92
CA PHE A 828 -24.61 -47.87 4.97
C PHE A 828 -25.20 -49.23 5.40
N THR A 829 -25.75 -49.99 4.45
CA THR A 829 -26.33 -51.31 4.74
C THR A 829 -25.44 -52.43 4.21
N SER A 830 -24.96 -53.30 5.10
CA SER A 830 -24.23 -54.50 4.69
C SER A 830 -25.19 -55.49 4.04
N VAL A 831 -24.86 -56.00 2.86
CA VAL A 831 -25.60 -57.10 2.20
C VAL A 831 -24.81 -58.40 2.29
N LEU A 832 -25.55 -59.51 2.34
CA LEU A 832 -24.98 -60.86 2.29
C LEU A 832 -24.55 -61.19 0.86
N ASP A 833 -23.45 -61.91 0.73
CA ASP A 833 -23.11 -62.61 -0.50
C ASP A 833 -23.59 -64.06 -0.39
N VAL A 834 -24.56 -64.43 -1.24
CA VAL A 834 -25.14 -65.78 -1.30
C VAL A 834 -24.92 -66.33 -2.69
N MET A 835 -24.02 -67.30 -2.82
CA MET A 835 -23.85 -68.08 -4.05
C MET A 835 -24.59 -69.40 -3.93
N ILE A 836 -25.53 -69.67 -4.83
CA ILE A 836 -26.23 -70.96 -4.95
C ILE A 836 -25.69 -71.69 -6.17
N GLU A 837 -24.99 -72.80 -5.93
CA GLU A 837 -24.46 -73.67 -6.96
C GLU A 837 -25.38 -74.89 -7.13
N LYS A 838 -25.90 -75.10 -8.36
CA LYS A 838 -26.74 -76.26 -8.70
C LYS A 838 -25.85 -77.37 -9.25
N LYS A 839 -25.74 -78.50 -8.53
CA LYS A 839 -24.96 -79.65 -9.00
C LYS A 839 -25.90 -80.78 -9.46
N PHE A 840 -25.71 -81.21 -10.71
CA PHE A 840 -26.44 -82.34 -11.28
C PHE A 840 -25.74 -83.64 -10.85
N LEU A 841 -26.44 -84.50 -10.10
CA LEU A 841 -25.92 -85.82 -9.75
C LEU A 841 -26.72 -86.90 -10.48
N ARG A 842 -26.02 -87.66 -11.33
CA ARG A 842 -26.54 -88.91 -11.91
C ARG A 842 -25.96 -90.06 -11.09
N GLN A 843 -26.82 -90.80 -10.38
CA GLN A 843 -26.40 -92.03 -9.73
C GLN A 843 -26.89 -93.19 -10.61
N GLU A 844 -25.97 -93.88 -11.28
CA GLU A 844 -26.28 -95.16 -11.91
C GLU A 844 -26.16 -96.26 -10.86
N PRO A 845 -27.12 -97.19 -10.77
CA PRO A 845 -27.00 -98.34 -9.87
C PRO A 845 -25.80 -99.20 -10.29
N THR A 846 -25.07 -99.74 -9.31
CA THR A 846 -23.91 -100.59 -9.59
C THR A 846 -24.34 -101.93 -10.21
N GLU A 847 -23.47 -102.57 -11.00
CA GLU A 847 -23.79 -103.87 -11.65
C GLU A 847 -24.25 -104.94 -10.64
N ALA A 848 -23.77 -104.86 -9.39
CA ALA A 848 -24.19 -105.75 -8.31
C ALA A 848 -25.65 -105.52 -7.86
N GLU A 849 -26.11 -104.27 -7.83
CA GLU A 849 -27.48 -103.90 -7.47
C GLU A 849 -28.47 -104.24 -8.59
N ILE A 850 -28.04 -104.05 -9.86
CA ILE A 850 -28.81 -104.46 -11.03
C ILE A 850 -28.98 -105.99 -11.06
N ALA A 851 -27.92 -106.76 -10.76
CA ALA A 851 -27.98 -108.21 -10.69
C ALA A 851 -28.93 -108.72 -9.58
N ALA A 852 -28.97 -108.04 -8.43
CA ALA A 852 -29.86 -108.38 -7.32
C ALA A 852 -31.35 -108.10 -7.62
N LEU A 853 -31.65 -107.01 -8.34
CA LEU A 853 -33.03 -106.64 -8.71
C LEU A 853 -33.58 -107.52 -9.84
N ILE A 854 -32.74 -107.91 -10.81
CA ILE A 854 -33.11 -108.84 -11.89
C ILE A 854 -33.40 -110.24 -11.31
N ALA A 855 -32.64 -110.70 -10.31
CA ALA A 855 -32.89 -111.97 -9.63
C ALA A 855 -34.24 -112.01 -8.88
N GLN A 856 -34.83 -110.84 -8.58
CA GLN A 856 -36.15 -110.71 -7.94
C GLN A 856 -37.28 -110.44 -8.94
N GLY A 857 -37.00 -110.42 -10.26
CA GLY A 857 -38.00 -110.20 -11.31
C GLY A 857 -38.46 -108.74 -11.47
N ILE A 858 -37.73 -107.78 -10.89
CA ILE A 858 -38.04 -106.35 -10.97
C ILE A 858 -37.23 -105.73 -12.13
N ILE A 859 -37.91 -105.13 -13.11
CA ILE A 859 -37.26 -104.31 -14.14
C ILE A 859 -36.97 -102.93 -13.51
N PRO A 860 -35.71 -102.50 -13.39
CA PRO A 860 -35.42 -101.18 -12.83
C PRO A 860 -35.88 -100.08 -13.81
N ASP A 861 -36.65 -99.12 -13.29
CA ASP A 861 -36.97 -97.87 -13.99
C ASP A 861 -35.67 -97.06 -14.27
N PRO A 862 -35.68 -96.15 -15.28
CA PRO A 862 -34.50 -95.35 -15.62
C PRO A 862 -34.03 -94.49 -14.43
N PRO A 863 -32.74 -94.10 -14.39
CA PRO A 863 -32.11 -93.50 -13.22
C PRO A 863 -32.91 -92.30 -12.70
N ALA A 864 -33.25 -92.32 -11.41
CA ALA A 864 -33.83 -91.19 -10.72
C ALA A 864 -32.82 -90.04 -10.69
N TYR A 865 -33.21 -88.89 -11.25
CA TYR A 865 -32.39 -87.69 -11.22
C TYR A 865 -32.62 -86.96 -9.90
N TYR A 866 -31.57 -86.75 -9.13
CA TYR A 866 -31.61 -85.89 -7.95
C TYR A 866 -30.81 -84.61 -8.23
N TYR A 867 -31.33 -83.47 -7.78
CA TYR A 867 -30.60 -82.22 -7.78
C TYR A 867 -30.03 -81.98 -6.39
N GLU A 868 -28.72 -81.81 -6.27
CA GLU A 868 -28.10 -81.29 -5.06
C GLU A 868 -27.96 -79.77 -5.23
N TRP A 869 -28.58 -79.01 -4.31
CA TRP A 869 -28.47 -77.56 -4.26
C TRP A 869 -27.47 -77.19 -3.17
N LYS A 870 -26.37 -76.55 -3.54
CA LYS A 870 -25.33 -76.09 -2.62
C LYS A 870 -25.43 -74.59 -2.45
N ALA A 871 -25.78 -74.12 -1.25
CA ALA A 871 -25.76 -72.69 -0.92
C ALA A 871 -24.50 -72.36 -0.10
N VAL A 872 -23.64 -71.51 -0.65
CA VAL A 872 -22.52 -70.91 0.06
C VAL A 872 -22.94 -69.51 0.49
N VAL A 873 -23.10 -69.31 1.79
CA VAL A 873 -23.45 -68.00 2.36
C VAL A 873 -22.25 -67.43 3.08
N THR A 874 -21.79 -66.27 2.61
CA THR A 874 -20.74 -65.51 3.28
C THR A 874 -21.41 -64.39 4.07
N SER A 875 -21.60 -64.62 5.37
CA SER A 875 -22.14 -63.61 6.29
C SER A 875 -21.01 -62.90 7.02
N PRO A 876 -21.01 -61.55 7.05
CA PRO A 876 -19.96 -60.79 7.71
C PRO A 876 -20.19 -60.59 9.22
N ALA A 877 -21.31 -61.06 9.78
CA ALA A 877 -21.58 -60.99 11.22
C ALA A 877 -22.30 -62.24 11.73
N VAL A 878 -22.30 -62.41 13.06
CA VAL A 878 -23.07 -63.47 13.73
C VAL A 878 -24.54 -63.14 13.61
N MET A 879 -25.19 -63.69 12.60
CA MET A 879 -26.62 -63.50 12.36
C MET A 879 -27.33 -64.85 12.27
N PRO A 880 -28.54 -64.99 12.83
CA PRO A 880 -29.39 -66.12 12.52
C PRO A 880 -29.80 -66.04 11.04
N LEU A 881 -29.66 -67.12 10.30
CA LEU A 881 -30.13 -67.22 8.91
C LEU A 881 -31.27 -68.22 8.84
N SER A 882 -32.31 -67.91 8.07
CA SER A 882 -33.38 -68.85 7.73
C SER A 882 -33.51 -68.95 6.21
N PHE A 883 -33.57 -70.19 5.70
CA PHE A 883 -33.76 -70.43 4.27
C PHE A 883 -35.18 -70.90 4.01
N LYS A 884 -35.82 -70.27 3.03
CA LYS A 884 -37.11 -70.67 2.47
C LYS A 884 -36.92 -71.16 1.04
N TRP A 885 -37.56 -72.27 0.73
CA TRP A 885 -37.54 -72.86 -0.60
C TRP A 885 -38.88 -72.65 -1.27
N PHE A 886 -38.86 -72.18 -2.51
CA PHE A 886 -40.07 -71.97 -3.31
C PHE A 886 -40.02 -72.85 -4.56
N GLU A 887 -41.12 -73.54 -4.84
CA GLU A 887 -41.35 -74.20 -6.13
C GLU A 887 -42.58 -73.57 -6.78
N ASN A 888 -42.43 -73.04 -8.00
CA ASN A 888 -43.50 -72.34 -8.72
C ASN A 888 -44.19 -71.23 -7.90
N GLY A 889 -43.44 -70.56 -7.02
CA GLY A 889 -43.94 -69.47 -6.17
C GLY A 889 -44.67 -69.90 -4.88
N GLN A 890 -44.81 -71.21 -4.60
CA GLN A 890 -45.30 -71.69 -3.30
C GLN A 890 -44.13 -72.11 -2.39
N GLU A 891 -44.20 -71.72 -1.11
CA GLU A 891 -43.23 -72.12 -0.10
C GLU A 891 -43.36 -73.63 0.17
N TYR A 892 -42.25 -74.34 -0.04
CA TYR A 892 -42.17 -75.81 0.04
C TYR A 892 -41.59 -76.29 1.37
N GLY A 893 -40.86 -75.42 2.08
CA GLY A 893 -40.31 -75.72 3.39
C GLY A 893 -39.36 -74.64 3.90
N THR A 894 -39.26 -74.55 5.22
CA THR A 894 -38.37 -73.64 5.95
C THR A 894 -37.35 -74.46 6.74
N THR A 895 -36.08 -74.05 6.72
CA THR A 895 -35.05 -74.65 7.59
C THR A 895 -35.12 -74.05 9.00
N ALA A 896 -34.70 -74.81 10.03
CA ALA A 896 -34.52 -74.25 11.37
C ALA A 896 -33.42 -73.16 11.33
N ALA A 897 -33.62 -72.05 12.05
CA ALA A 897 -32.68 -70.93 12.05
C ALA A 897 -31.27 -71.39 12.42
N VAL A 898 -30.29 -71.18 11.54
CA VAL A 898 -28.89 -71.53 11.77
C VAL A 898 -28.12 -70.27 12.13
N THR A 899 -27.52 -70.24 13.32
CA THR A 899 -26.62 -69.15 13.72
C THR A 899 -25.22 -69.39 13.18
N VAL A 900 -24.78 -68.60 12.21
CA VAL A 900 -23.42 -68.67 11.68
C VAL A 900 -22.52 -67.79 12.54
N LYS A 901 -21.56 -68.37 13.28
CA LYS A 901 -20.56 -67.61 14.05
C LYS A 901 -19.37 -67.25 13.15
N SER A 902 -18.98 -65.97 13.11
CA SER A 902 -18.14 -65.34 12.08
C SER A 902 -16.65 -65.70 12.07
N SER A 903 -16.16 -66.68 12.85
CA SER A 903 -14.71 -66.88 12.96
C SER A 903 -14.06 -67.75 11.85
N THR A 904 -14.69 -67.93 10.69
CA THR A 904 -14.01 -68.54 9.51
C THR A 904 -14.72 -68.15 8.21
N PRO A 905 -14.11 -67.30 7.35
CA PRO A 905 -14.60 -67.09 5.99
C PRO A 905 -14.68 -68.43 5.24
N GLY A 906 -15.81 -68.70 4.58
CA GLY A 906 -15.97 -69.91 3.75
C GLY A 906 -16.46 -71.17 4.45
N LYS A 907 -17.15 -71.09 5.60
CA LYS A 907 -17.82 -72.27 6.17
C LYS A 907 -18.94 -72.76 5.24
N GLU A 908 -18.73 -73.91 4.60
CA GLU A 908 -19.73 -74.60 3.79
C GLU A 908 -20.90 -75.06 4.67
N MET A 909 -22.11 -74.58 4.39
CA MET A 909 -23.33 -75.20 4.91
C MET A 909 -23.86 -76.17 3.87
N LYS A 910 -23.86 -77.47 4.20
CA LYS A 910 -24.57 -78.49 3.43
C LYS A 910 -26.01 -78.55 3.93
N VAL A 911 -26.96 -78.21 3.07
CA VAL A 911 -28.39 -78.39 3.33
C VAL A 911 -28.90 -79.44 2.36
N GLU A 912 -29.26 -80.62 2.88
CA GLU A 912 -29.76 -81.73 2.07
C GLU A 912 -31.29 -81.60 1.96
N VAL A 913 -31.80 -81.35 0.76
CA VAL A 913 -33.24 -81.40 0.45
C VAL A 913 -33.52 -82.70 -0.28
N LYS A 914 -34.15 -83.67 0.39
CA LYS A 914 -34.61 -84.92 -0.24
C LYS A 914 -36.04 -84.75 -0.73
N ASP A 915 -36.21 -84.64 -2.04
CA ASP A 915 -37.52 -84.86 -2.66
C ASP A 915 -37.73 -86.37 -2.85
N SER A 916 -38.83 -86.89 -2.31
CA SER A 916 -39.20 -88.30 -2.38
C SER A 916 -40.51 -88.53 -3.12
N VAL A 917 -40.81 -87.74 -4.17
CA VAL A 917 -42.02 -87.95 -4.97
C VAL A 917 -41.68 -88.30 -6.41
N GLY A 918 -41.76 -89.59 -6.73
CA GLY A 918 -41.67 -90.08 -8.10
C GLY A 918 -42.81 -89.53 -8.96
N ARG A 919 -42.54 -88.48 -9.73
CA ARG A 919 -43.34 -88.06 -10.90
C ARG A 919 -42.43 -87.57 -12.01
N SER A 920 -42.61 -88.14 -13.20
CA SER A 920 -42.07 -87.62 -14.45
C SER A 920 -42.75 -86.29 -14.78
N GLY A 921 -42.06 -85.18 -14.60
CA GLY A 921 -42.55 -83.84 -14.91
C GLY A 921 -41.40 -82.88 -15.19
N THR A 922 -41.57 -82.05 -16.21
CA THR A 922 -40.62 -81.07 -16.75
C THR A 922 -40.08 -80.09 -15.71
N LYS A 923 -38.77 -79.79 -15.79
CA LYS A 923 -38.02 -78.68 -15.14
C LYS A 923 -38.90 -77.76 -14.28
N SER A 924 -38.96 -77.98 -12.97
CA SER A 924 -39.41 -76.96 -12.03
C SER A 924 -38.21 -76.10 -11.60
N ASP A 925 -38.37 -74.78 -11.72
CA ASP A 925 -37.41 -73.80 -11.24
C ASP A 925 -37.59 -73.60 -9.73
N LEU A 926 -36.95 -74.46 -8.94
CA LEU A 926 -36.77 -74.21 -7.52
C LEU A 926 -35.88 -72.98 -7.33
N THR A 927 -36.39 -71.99 -6.61
CA THR A 927 -35.65 -70.78 -6.24
C THR A 927 -35.53 -70.72 -4.72
N GLY A 928 -34.32 -70.49 -4.22
CA GLY A 928 -34.03 -70.33 -2.80
C GLY A 928 -33.87 -68.86 -2.45
N ILE A 929 -34.54 -68.41 -1.40
CA ILE A 929 -34.35 -67.07 -0.84
C ILE A 929 -33.83 -67.26 0.59
N ALA A 930 -32.69 -66.62 0.88
CA ALA A 930 -32.16 -66.53 2.23
C ALA A 930 -32.71 -65.24 2.87
N ASP A 931 -33.48 -65.38 3.94
CA ASP A 931 -34.00 -64.26 4.73
C ASP A 931 -33.16 -64.08 6.01
N LEU A 932 -32.86 -62.81 6.32
CA LEU A 932 -32.15 -62.34 7.51
C LEU A 932 -33.08 -62.21 8.73
#